data_AF-A0A6A5SF93-F1
#
_entry.id   AF-A0A6A5SF93-F1
#
_cell.length_a   1.000
_cell.length_b   1.000
_cell.length_c   1.000
_cell.angle_alpha   90.00
_cell.angle_beta   90.00
_cell.angle_gamma   90.00
#
_symmetry.space_group_name_H-M   'P 1'
#
loop_
_entity.id
_entity.type
_entity.pdbx_description
1 polymer ?
#
loop_
_entity_poly.entity_id
_entity_poly.type
_entity_poly.pdbx_seq_one_letter_code
_entity_poly.pdbx_strand_id
1 'polypeptide(L)'
;MSQILTEADILFPHLSNTPNLSSTLSSLRRSTLSTHNRLSSIISDSAFVTSVANAYDLPLVANERCGSWYIPPSHKTGSVYFKSTDGHMGEWGFSLRRLNLQLLDVVEKWGGAVVVDSTRRGKSMPDALSKTIPIWCCVINRAIFGGEGKEKHNSKLCTPPKAVGESEHAQIQGRIDGFVRQFLEICKPNIPHLRSKLQKPLRPIWVTHQSSVPDSPPSFLNFHPIILCTASRRVHGAEASESGYIQGAADDHEAWSNGLTPTLFWENKDLLMSTSEEDAPSVISKLVKEEKGSKAIATLIAPTSELFISPNENVDLAGFDVVISCTPYPFPPSILKDAGVKHYLHLKCQTGKLGSRDLRTQLPRVLCFFSSLPIPSPGKILVCCPTGKDLSVGTALAILCLYTGDEGDIDTSKPREQSGIVKAFVKQRLSCITTSNPALNPSRATLQSVNAVLLESQDPRAFSTSKHTTTLTDRTKPLLAATQNPPPDVPTAIFESLQCCKADKPWAFRRTLTSALPTHPSGTVTGTATFTPCTLSASSPPTLLYAEEGEFVTDTGLKFTARRKYVYQLKPSLSDKGEEDGSGKHIVVHFFDDEKLPRASVADGVGEKGEGVGGLFVEMGDLTTSTSSGAFSTSPDEDRAWEAKNREQHLCAEDLYTASWTFGEGMTGTITKGKGGETWWQVRYDVNGPKKDYVSTTRYSRI
;
A
#
# COMPACT_ATOMS: atom_id res chain seq x y z
N MET A 1 9.37 8.34 -39.22
CA MET A 1 9.34 9.32 -40.31
C MET A 1 9.87 10.63 -39.76
N SER A 2 10.91 11.18 -40.38
CA SER A 2 11.55 12.44 -39.98
C SER A 2 10.63 13.63 -40.28
N GLN A 3 10.46 14.51 -39.29
CA GLN A 3 9.65 15.72 -39.38
C GLN A 3 10.30 16.71 -40.37
N ILE A 4 9.50 17.34 -41.22
CA ILE A 4 9.98 18.29 -42.23
C ILE A 4 10.28 19.63 -41.54
N LEU A 5 11.53 20.10 -41.67
CA LEU A 5 11.98 21.41 -41.18
C LEU A 5 11.22 22.53 -41.88
N THR A 6 10.77 23.51 -41.09
CA THR A 6 10.07 24.71 -41.58
C THR A 6 11.02 25.90 -41.64
N GLU A 7 10.63 26.95 -42.38
CA GLU A 7 11.43 28.16 -42.62
C GLU A 7 11.86 28.88 -41.32
N ALA A 8 11.10 28.70 -40.24
CA ALA A 8 11.45 29.19 -38.90
C ALA A 8 12.66 28.46 -38.27
N ASP A 9 12.92 27.21 -38.65
CA ASP A 9 14.05 26.41 -38.17
C ASP A 9 15.38 26.84 -38.79
N ILE A 10 15.34 27.61 -39.88
CA ILE A 10 16.51 28.03 -40.67
C ILE A 10 16.98 29.45 -40.30
N LEU A 11 16.08 30.32 -39.84
CA LEU A 11 16.39 31.75 -39.71
C LEU A 11 16.84 32.21 -38.32
N PHE A 12 16.55 31.46 -37.23
CA PHE A 12 17.01 31.81 -35.87
C PHE A 12 17.35 30.58 -35.00
N PRO A 13 18.53 29.95 -35.17
CA PRO A 13 18.92 28.74 -34.42
C PRO A 13 19.05 28.93 -32.90
N HIS A 14 19.14 30.18 -32.44
CA HIS A 14 19.42 30.52 -31.04
C HIS A 14 18.16 30.74 -30.20
N LEU A 15 16.98 30.80 -30.82
CA LEU A 15 15.70 31.06 -30.13
C LEU A 15 14.80 29.82 -30.02
N SER A 16 15.04 28.77 -30.82
CA SER A 16 14.27 27.52 -30.80
C SER A 16 14.86 26.42 -29.91
N ASN A 17 16.10 26.58 -29.43
CA ASN A 17 16.82 25.58 -28.64
C ASN A 17 17.38 26.10 -27.30
N THR A 18 16.73 27.09 -26.67
CA THR A 18 16.91 27.24 -25.22
C THR A 18 16.02 26.19 -24.54
N PRO A 19 16.57 25.12 -23.93
CA PRO A 19 15.75 24.24 -23.12
C PRO A 19 15.09 25.13 -22.07
N ASN A 20 13.75 25.14 -22.07
CA ASN A 20 13.02 25.93 -21.08
C ASN A 20 13.50 25.51 -19.69
N LEU A 21 13.58 26.45 -18.74
CA LEU A 21 14.14 26.21 -17.41
C LEU A 21 13.57 24.92 -16.77
N SER A 22 12.30 24.62 -17.03
CA SER A 22 11.64 23.39 -16.59
C SER A 22 12.25 22.11 -17.19
N SER A 23 12.55 22.07 -18.49
CA SER A 23 13.18 20.93 -19.18
C SER A 23 14.63 20.74 -18.75
N THR A 24 15.40 21.82 -18.57
CA THR A 24 16.76 21.79 -18.02
C THR A 24 16.74 21.30 -16.58
N LEU A 25 15.84 21.83 -15.74
CA LEU A 25 15.68 21.38 -14.35
C LEU A 25 15.18 19.94 -14.25
N SER A 26 14.33 19.49 -15.18
CA SER A 26 13.84 18.11 -15.23
C SER A 26 14.93 17.14 -15.71
N SER A 27 15.78 17.56 -16.64
CA SER A 27 16.97 16.81 -17.06
C SER A 27 18.00 16.73 -15.94
N LEU A 28 18.26 17.85 -15.25
CA LEU A 28 19.12 17.91 -14.08
C LEU A 28 18.58 17.02 -12.95
N ARG A 29 17.27 17.08 -12.65
CA ARG A 29 16.62 16.19 -11.66
C ARG A 29 16.72 14.71 -12.04
N ARG A 30 16.58 14.37 -13.33
CA ARG A 30 16.78 12.99 -13.81
C ARG A 30 18.22 12.53 -13.64
N SER A 31 19.19 13.38 -13.96
CA SER A 31 20.61 13.06 -13.74
C SER A 31 20.96 12.89 -12.26
N THR A 32 20.38 13.70 -11.36
CA THR A 32 20.64 13.60 -9.92
C THR A 32 20.02 12.36 -9.26
N LEU A 33 19.04 11.72 -9.89
CA LEU A 33 18.37 10.52 -9.38
C LEU A 33 18.76 9.24 -10.15
N SER A 34 19.87 9.29 -10.89
CA SER A 34 20.35 8.18 -11.69
C SER A 34 20.68 6.94 -10.85
N THR A 35 20.64 5.77 -11.48
CA THR A 35 21.03 4.51 -10.85
C THR A 35 22.45 4.60 -10.29
N HIS A 36 23.38 5.23 -11.02
CA HIS A 36 24.77 5.40 -10.56
C HIS A 36 24.86 6.20 -9.27
N ASN A 37 24.18 7.35 -9.20
CA ASN A 37 24.12 8.17 -7.99
C ASN A 37 23.50 7.42 -6.80
N ARG A 38 22.49 6.57 -7.04
CA ARG A 38 21.90 5.72 -6.00
C ARG A 38 22.88 4.67 -5.49
N LEU A 39 23.54 3.94 -6.37
CA LEU A 39 24.54 2.94 -5.99
C LEU A 39 25.74 3.57 -5.27
N SER A 40 26.23 4.72 -5.76
CA SER A 40 27.28 5.51 -5.10
C SER A 40 26.88 5.94 -3.68
N SER A 41 25.64 6.43 -3.52
CA SER A 41 25.11 6.81 -2.20
C SER A 41 25.00 5.61 -1.26
N ILE A 42 24.57 4.45 -1.76
CA ILE A 42 24.50 3.20 -0.99
C ILE A 42 25.90 2.77 -0.52
N ILE A 43 26.92 2.86 -1.37
CA ILE A 43 28.32 2.53 -1.02
C ILE A 43 28.83 3.44 0.09
N SER A 44 28.60 4.75 -0.05
CA SER A 44 28.99 5.75 0.95
C SER A 44 28.33 5.49 2.30
N ASP A 45 27.00 5.30 2.30
CA ASP A 45 26.23 5.02 3.52
C ASP A 45 26.61 3.67 4.16
N SER A 46 26.97 2.67 3.35
CA SER A 46 27.44 1.36 3.82
C SER A 46 28.76 1.44 4.60
N ALA A 47 29.66 2.36 4.21
CA ALA A 47 30.90 2.60 4.96
C ALA A 47 30.59 3.15 6.36
N PHE A 48 29.64 4.07 6.47
CA PHE A 48 29.17 4.55 7.76
C PHE A 48 28.54 3.42 8.60
N VAL A 49 27.62 2.64 8.01
CA VAL A 49 26.99 1.48 8.68
C VAL A 49 28.05 0.50 9.23
N THR A 50 29.09 0.22 8.44
CA THR A 50 30.19 -0.67 8.86
C THR A 50 30.99 -0.05 10.01
N SER A 51 31.24 1.27 9.97
CA SER A 51 31.92 1.97 11.06
C SER A 51 31.13 1.90 12.39
N VAL A 52 29.80 1.99 12.33
CA VAL A 52 28.93 1.82 13.52
C VAL A 52 29.00 0.40 14.05
N ALA A 53 28.92 -0.63 13.20
CA ALA A 53 29.08 -2.01 13.62
C ALA A 53 30.41 -2.26 14.33
N ASN A 54 31.51 -1.73 13.77
CA ASN A 54 32.85 -1.85 14.36
C ASN A 54 32.97 -1.09 15.69
N ALA A 55 32.42 0.12 15.78
CA ALA A 55 32.49 0.95 16.99
C ALA A 55 31.76 0.31 18.18
N TYR A 56 30.66 -0.40 17.91
CA TYR A 56 29.91 -1.12 18.94
C TYR A 56 30.32 -2.59 19.11
N ASP A 57 31.12 -3.14 18.20
CA ASP A 57 31.45 -4.57 18.08
C ASP A 57 30.20 -5.47 18.08
N LEU A 58 29.23 -5.12 17.22
CA LEU A 58 27.95 -5.81 17.13
C LEU A 58 27.60 -6.20 15.70
N PRO A 59 26.90 -7.34 15.50
CA PRO A 59 26.54 -7.83 14.18
C PRO A 59 25.52 -6.94 13.48
N LEU A 60 25.63 -6.86 12.14
CA LEU A 60 24.70 -6.15 11.28
C LEU A 60 23.47 -7.00 10.96
N VAL A 61 22.30 -6.42 11.21
CA VAL A 61 20.98 -6.98 10.91
C VAL A 61 20.24 -6.02 9.98
N ALA A 62 19.84 -6.50 8.82
CA ALA A 62 19.09 -5.68 7.87
C ALA A 62 17.63 -5.59 8.29
N ASN A 63 17.07 -4.37 8.39
CA ASN A 63 15.63 -4.22 8.21
C ASN A 63 15.31 -4.35 6.72
N GLU A 64 14.70 -5.46 6.34
CA GLU A 64 14.52 -5.87 4.96
C GLU A 64 13.70 -4.88 4.14
N ARG A 65 13.89 -4.92 2.82
CA ARG A 65 13.66 -3.86 1.81
C ARG A 65 14.90 -3.00 1.61
N CYS A 66 15.06 -1.91 2.34
CA CYS A 66 16.15 -0.98 2.06
C CYS A 66 17.43 -1.29 2.88
N GLY A 67 17.32 -1.80 4.11
CA GLY A 67 18.48 -2.06 4.98
C GLY A 67 19.51 -3.03 4.38
N SER A 68 19.04 -4.03 3.63
CA SER A 68 19.89 -5.00 2.94
C SER A 68 20.81 -4.40 1.88
N TRP A 69 20.45 -3.24 1.31
CA TRP A 69 21.32 -2.56 0.34
C TRP A 69 22.56 -1.95 0.98
N TYR A 70 22.46 -1.52 2.24
CA TYR A 70 23.57 -0.85 2.94
C TYR A 70 24.50 -1.80 3.69
N ILE A 71 24.22 -3.11 3.68
CA ILE A 71 25.05 -4.13 4.34
C ILE A 71 25.62 -5.06 3.28
N PRO A 72 26.96 -5.13 3.11
CA PRO A 72 27.59 -6.12 2.24
C PRO A 72 27.22 -7.55 2.67
N PRO A 73 26.95 -8.49 1.75
CA PRO A 73 26.51 -9.85 2.10
C PRO A 73 27.41 -10.57 3.10
N SER A 74 28.73 -10.37 3.02
CA SER A 74 29.72 -10.95 3.93
C SER A 74 29.60 -10.46 5.39
N HIS A 75 28.98 -9.30 5.62
CA HIS A 75 28.82 -8.71 6.95
C HIS A 75 27.39 -8.87 7.51
N LYS A 76 26.44 -9.33 6.70
CA LYS A 76 25.04 -9.48 7.10
C LYS A 76 24.86 -10.74 7.96
N THR A 77 24.55 -10.55 9.24
CA THR A 77 24.33 -11.66 10.18
C THR A 77 22.86 -12.11 10.19
N GLY A 78 21.93 -11.21 9.91
CA GLY A 78 20.51 -11.55 9.94
C GLY A 78 19.61 -10.49 9.33
N SER A 79 18.31 -10.74 9.44
CA SER A 79 17.26 -9.92 8.84
C SER A 79 16.04 -9.80 9.75
N VAL A 80 15.43 -8.62 9.71
CA VAL A 80 14.15 -8.30 10.37
C VAL A 80 13.22 -7.58 9.38
N TYR A 81 11.94 -7.50 9.71
CA TYR A 81 10.88 -6.99 8.83
C TYR A 81 9.98 -5.98 9.58
N PHE A 82 10.58 -5.02 10.26
CA PHE A 82 9.85 -3.94 10.92
C PHE A 82 9.31 -2.95 9.88
N LYS A 83 7.99 -2.72 9.88
CA LYS A 83 7.36 -1.83 8.91
C LYS A 83 7.15 -0.44 9.50
N SER A 84 7.60 0.60 8.79
CA SER A 84 7.44 2.00 9.18
C SER A 84 5.98 2.41 9.46
N THR A 85 5.01 1.85 8.73
CA THR A 85 3.58 2.13 8.94
C THR A 85 3.10 1.76 10.35
N ASP A 86 3.73 0.76 10.99
CA ASP A 86 3.37 0.36 12.34
C ASP A 86 3.86 1.41 13.37
N GLY A 87 4.70 2.38 12.97
CA GLY A 87 5.17 3.50 13.78
C GLY A 87 4.55 4.85 13.41
N HIS A 88 3.62 4.91 12.44
CA HIS A 88 2.98 6.17 12.06
C HIS A 88 2.11 6.74 13.20
N MET A 89 1.99 8.07 13.22
CA MET A 89 1.14 8.80 14.16
C MET A 89 -0.29 8.26 14.11
N GLY A 90 -0.90 8.00 15.27
CA GLY A 90 -2.28 7.47 15.38
C GLY A 90 -2.40 5.95 15.20
N GLU A 91 -1.53 5.34 14.40
CA GLU A 91 -1.49 3.90 14.16
C GLU A 91 -0.80 3.15 15.30
N TRP A 92 0.46 3.50 15.61
CA TRP A 92 1.38 2.85 16.58
C TRP A 92 0.99 1.41 16.94
N GLY A 93 1.49 0.43 16.21
CA GLY A 93 1.08 -0.96 16.34
C GLY A 93 2.23 -1.91 16.67
N PHE A 94 1.88 -3.02 17.34
CA PHE A 94 2.71 -4.21 17.44
C PHE A 94 2.21 -5.28 16.46
N SER A 95 3.07 -5.71 15.54
CA SER A 95 2.67 -6.66 14.50
C SER A 95 2.63 -8.10 15.02
N LEU A 96 1.43 -8.64 15.23
CA LEU A 96 1.23 -10.08 15.53
C LEU A 96 1.57 -11.01 14.36
N ARG A 97 1.87 -10.44 13.20
CA ARG A 97 2.24 -11.13 11.98
C ARG A 97 3.75 -11.20 11.80
N ARG A 98 4.44 -10.09 12.03
CA ARG A 98 5.90 -9.94 11.88
C ARG A 98 6.49 -9.81 13.27
N LEU A 99 6.60 -10.94 13.96
CA LEU A 99 7.04 -10.95 15.34
C LEU A 99 8.54 -10.68 15.50
N ASN A 100 9.35 -10.84 14.44
CA ASN A 100 10.79 -10.57 14.44
C ASN A 100 11.58 -11.27 15.58
N LEU A 101 11.12 -12.43 16.05
CA LEU A 101 11.73 -13.16 17.17
C LEU A 101 13.13 -13.69 16.85
N GLN A 102 13.46 -13.88 15.57
CA GLN A 102 14.80 -14.24 15.11
C GLN A 102 15.88 -13.21 15.49
N LEU A 103 15.49 -11.95 15.78
CA LEU A 103 16.44 -10.97 16.31
C LEU A 103 17.00 -11.41 17.67
N LEU A 104 16.22 -12.16 18.46
CA LEU A 104 16.66 -12.68 19.75
C LEU A 104 17.75 -13.73 19.60
N ASP A 105 17.80 -14.49 18.49
CA ASP A 105 18.87 -15.44 18.20
C ASP A 105 20.21 -14.72 17.97
N VAL A 106 20.16 -13.55 17.33
CA VAL A 106 21.32 -12.68 17.16
C VAL A 106 21.77 -12.11 18.51
N VAL A 107 20.82 -11.63 19.31
CA VAL A 107 21.10 -11.05 20.64
C VAL A 107 21.66 -12.10 21.61
N GLU A 108 21.12 -13.32 21.60
CA GLU A 108 21.61 -14.45 22.40
C GLU A 108 23.09 -14.74 22.09
N LYS A 109 23.45 -14.75 20.80
CA LYS A 109 24.80 -15.08 20.35
C LYS A 109 25.81 -13.96 20.55
N TRP A 110 25.41 -12.71 20.34
CA TRP A 110 26.34 -11.57 20.26
C TRP A 110 26.15 -10.50 21.35
N GLY A 111 25.16 -10.68 22.23
CA GLY A 111 24.86 -9.74 23.30
C GLY A 111 24.17 -8.45 22.85
N GLY A 112 23.88 -8.28 21.56
CA GLY A 112 23.23 -7.10 20.98
C GLY A 112 23.15 -7.20 19.45
N ALA A 113 22.68 -6.14 18.79
CA ALA A 113 22.64 -6.07 17.33
C ALA A 113 22.62 -4.62 16.81
N VAL A 114 23.12 -4.42 15.59
CA VAL A 114 22.92 -3.18 14.82
C VAL A 114 21.86 -3.42 13.75
N VAL A 115 20.67 -2.84 13.94
CA VAL A 115 19.57 -2.89 12.96
C VAL A 115 19.67 -1.69 12.03
N VAL A 116 19.80 -1.96 10.74
CA VAL A 116 20.03 -0.95 9.70
C VAL A 116 18.76 -0.70 8.91
N ASP A 117 18.39 0.56 8.78
CA ASP A 117 17.30 1.02 7.92
C ASP A 117 17.63 2.42 7.37
N SER A 118 16.86 2.90 6.40
CA SER A 118 17.03 4.24 5.83
C SER A 118 15.70 4.93 5.64
N THR A 119 15.73 6.24 5.39
CA THR A 119 14.53 7.01 5.08
C THR A 119 14.86 8.09 4.08
N ARG A 120 13.91 8.38 3.20
CA ARG A 120 13.98 9.47 2.22
C ARG A 120 14.01 10.86 2.85
N ARG A 121 14.21 11.84 1.98
CA ARG A 121 14.30 13.27 2.28
C ARG A 121 13.23 13.75 3.27
N GLY A 122 13.64 14.65 4.15
CA GLY A 122 12.76 15.34 5.12
C GLY A 122 12.84 14.75 6.52
N LYS A 123 12.96 13.42 6.63
CA LYS A 123 13.10 12.71 7.92
C LYS A 123 14.57 12.48 8.26
N SER A 124 14.92 12.60 9.54
CA SER A 124 16.25 12.24 10.07
C SER A 124 16.37 10.74 10.37
N MET A 125 15.23 10.05 10.48
CA MET A 125 15.15 8.65 10.90
C MET A 125 13.81 8.04 10.45
N PRO A 126 13.80 6.78 9.98
CA PRO A 126 12.55 6.09 9.66
C PRO A 126 11.73 5.80 10.91
N ASP A 127 10.39 5.80 10.76
CA ASP A 127 9.45 5.47 11.84
C ASP A 127 9.64 4.04 12.38
N ALA A 128 10.20 3.14 11.56
CA ALA A 128 10.58 1.79 11.98
C ALA A 128 11.61 1.82 13.12
N LEU A 129 12.63 2.69 13.02
CA LEU A 129 13.67 2.85 14.03
C LEU A 129 13.24 3.77 15.18
N SER A 130 12.49 4.83 14.91
CA SER A 130 12.11 5.79 15.96
C SER A 130 10.99 5.29 16.87
N LYS A 131 10.10 4.41 16.35
CA LYS A 131 8.87 3.99 17.06
C LYS A 131 8.60 2.50 16.99
N THR A 132 8.61 1.87 15.81
CA THR A 132 8.19 0.46 15.67
C THR A 132 9.08 -0.51 16.47
N ILE A 133 10.41 -0.43 16.31
CA ILE A 133 11.36 -1.27 17.04
C ILE A 133 11.34 -0.95 18.54
N PRO A 134 11.33 0.32 18.97
CA PRO A 134 11.08 0.67 20.37
C PRO A 134 9.82 0.06 21.01
N ILE A 135 8.69 0.09 20.31
CA ILE A 135 7.44 -0.57 20.74
C ILE A 135 7.70 -2.06 20.89
N TRP A 136 8.33 -2.69 19.90
CA TRP A 136 8.66 -4.11 19.92
C TRP A 136 9.55 -4.49 21.10
N CYS A 137 10.67 -3.79 21.32
CA CYS A 137 11.56 -4.02 22.46
C CYS A 137 10.81 -3.93 23.79
N CYS A 138 9.93 -2.93 23.94
CA CYS A 138 9.12 -2.75 25.15
C CYS A 138 8.13 -3.91 25.38
N VAL A 139 7.44 -4.36 24.32
CA VAL A 139 6.51 -5.49 24.38
C VAL A 139 7.24 -6.79 24.72
N ILE A 140 8.37 -7.08 24.07
CA ILE A 140 9.18 -8.28 24.34
C ILE A 140 9.73 -8.26 25.78
N ASN A 141 10.28 -7.11 26.23
CA ASN A 141 10.74 -6.97 27.61
C ASN A 141 9.62 -7.21 28.62
N ARG A 142 8.42 -6.64 28.41
CA ARG A 142 7.29 -6.88 29.31
C ARG A 142 6.77 -8.31 29.26
N ALA A 143 6.76 -8.94 28.10
CA ALA A 143 6.33 -10.33 27.97
C ALA A 143 7.27 -11.31 28.68
N ILE A 144 8.59 -11.07 28.64
CA ILE A 144 9.63 -11.97 29.18
C ILE A 144 10.00 -11.64 30.63
N PHE A 145 9.94 -10.38 31.05
CA PHE A 145 10.38 -9.90 32.38
C PHE A 145 9.23 -9.36 33.24
N GLY A 146 7.99 -9.27 32.73
CA GLY A 146 6.88 -8.57 33.40
C GLY A 146 6.22 -9.32 34.56
N GLY A 147 6.58 -10.57 34.80
CA GLY A 147 6.12 -11.35 35.96
C GLY A 147 7.02 -11.13 37.17
N GLU A 148 6.51 -10.38 38.16
CA GLU A 148 7.07 -10.16 39.50
C GLU A 148 8.37 -9.30 39.63
N GLY A 149 8.27 -8.18 40.36
CA GLY A 149 9.43 -7.51 40.98
C GLY A 149 9.81 -6.09 40.50
N LYS A 150 10.95 -5.61 41.04
CA LYS A 150 11.53 -4.25 40.92
C LYS A 150 11.99 -3.86 39.51
N GLU A 151 11.86 -4.73 38.51
CA GLU A 151 12.38 -4.54 37.15
C GLU A 151 11.46 -3.71 36.20
N LYS A 152 10.29 -3.24 36.68
CA LYS A 152 9.37 -2.39 35.89
C LYS A 152 10.02 -1.16 35.24
N HIS A 153 11.12 -0.63 35.79
CA HIS A 153 11.83 0.50 35.22
C HIS A 153 12.58 0.17 33.92
N ASN A 154 13.09 -1.05 33.76
CA ASN A 154 13.82 -1.47 32.56
C ASN A 154 12.90 -1.87 31.40
N SER A 155 11.60 -2.02 31.68
CA SER A 155 10.55 -2.38 30.70
C SER A 155 9.68 -1.17 30.31
N LYS A 156 10.20 0.05 30.46
CA LYS A 156 9.57 1.28 29.97
C LYS A 156 9.86 1.48 28.48
N LEU A 157 8.89 2.06 27.78
CA LEU A 157 9.09 2.48 26.39
C LEU A 157 10.25 3.47 26.32
N CYS A 158 11.11 3.31 25.32
CA CYS A 158 12.24 4.22 25.08
C CYS A 158 12.12 4.73 23.65
N THR A 159 11.85 6.02 23.44
CA THR A 159 11.79 6.64 22.11
C THR A 159 12.82 7.77 22.00
N PRO A 160 13.29 8.12 20.80
CA PRO A 160 14.27 9.21 20.62
C PRO A 160 13.58 10.58 20.79
N PRO A 161 13.95 11.39 21.80
CA PRO A 161 13.24 12.64 22.11
C PRO A 161 13.24 13.67 20.97
N LYS A 162 14.26 13.65 20.10
CA LYS A 162 14.38 14.55 18.94
C LYS A 162 13.40 14.21 17.80
N ALA A 163 12.87 12.98 17.75
CA ALA A 163 12.00 12.53 16.68
C ALA A 163 10.60 12.13 17.17
N VAL A 164 10.42 11.90 18.47
CA VAL A 164 9.15 11.53 19.09
C VAL A 164 8.90 12.46 20.26
N GLY A 165 7.88 13.32 20.14
CA GLY A 165 7.51 14.27 21.20
C GLY A 165 6.92 13.56 22.42
N GLU A 166 6.93 14.23 23.58
CA GLU A 166 6.46 13.66 24.85
C GLU A 166 4.99 13.21 24.81
N SER A 167 4.14 13.98 24.12
CA SER A 167 2.72 13.61 23.92
C SER A 167 2.56 12.35 23.08
N GLU A 168 3.30 12.22 21.97
CA GLU A 168 3.30 11.00 21.15
C GLU A 168 3.85 9.81 21.95
N HIS A 169 4.95 10.00 22.68
CA HIS A 169 5.52 8.99 23.56
C HIS A 169 4.49 8.47 24.59
N ALA A 170 3.78 9.37 25.27
CA ALA A 170 2.77 9.01 26.26
C ALA A 170 1.61 8.22 25.63
N GLN A 171 1.17 8.60 24.44
CA GLN A 171 0.12 7.89 23.70
C GLN A 171 0.56 6.48 23.29
N ILE A 172 1.80 6.31 22.81
CA ILE A 172 2.36 4.99 22.50
C ILE A 172 2.45 4.16 23.79
N GLN A 173 2.97 4.74 24.88
CA GLN A 173 3.12 4.08 26.17
C GLN A 173 1.79 3.55 26.71
N GLY A 174 0.68 4.28 26.51
CA GLY A 174 -0.66 3.85 26.89
C GLY A 174 -1.20 2.64 26.12
N ARG A 175 -0.62 2.30 24.95
CA ARG A 175 -1.04 1.15 24.14
C ARG A 175 -0.26 -0.15 24.42
N ILE A 176 0.92 -0.04 25.05
CA ILE A 176 1.85 -1.17 25.25
C ILE A 176 1.20 -2.35 25.96
N ASP A 177 0.43 -2.13 27.02
CA ASP A 177 -0.17 -3.25 27.78
C ASP A 177 -1.17 -4.05 26.95
N GLY A 178 -1.89 -3.38 26.04
CA GLY A 178 -2.76 -4.04 25.07
C GLY A 178 -1.97 -4.91 24.09
N PHE A 179 -0.80 -4.44 23.64
CA PHE A 179 0.07 -5.22 22.75
C PHE A 179 0.69 -6.43 23.44
N VAL A 180 1.14 -6.28 24.70
CA VAL A 180 1.65 -7.40 25.50
C VAL A 180 0.57 -8.46 25.67
N ARG A 181 -0.66 -8.05 26.02
CA ARG A 181 -1.80 -8.96 26.15
C ARG A 181 -2.08 -9.70 24.85
N GLN A 182 -2.16 -8.99 23.72
CA GLN A 182 -2.39 -9.60 22.41
C GLN A 182 -1.29 -10.58 22.02
N PHE A 183 -0.02 -10.24 22.28
CA PHE A 183 1.11 -11.13 22.01
C PHE A 183 1.01 -12.44 22.82
N LEU A 184 0.73 -12.33 24.13
CA LEU A 184 0.63 -13.50 25.01
C LEU A 184 -0.61 -14.36 24.70
N GLU A 185 -1.78 -13.75 24.50
CA GLU A 185 -3.05 -14.47 24.35
C GLU A 185 -3.27 -15.02 22.94
N ILE A 186 -2.85 -14.28 21.90
CA ILE A 186 -3.09 -14.68 20.50
C ILE A 186 -1.92 -15.50 19.96
N CYS A 187 -0.68 -15.03 20.11
CA CYS A 187 0.46 -15.74 19.55
C CYS A 187 0.92 -16.91 20.44
N LYS A 188 0.59 -16.89 21.74
CA LYS A 188 0.96 -17.91 22.73
C LYS A 188 2.44 -18.33 22.63
N PRO A 189 3.39 -17.37 22.69
CA PRO A 189 4.81 -17.67 22.56
C PRO A 189 5.31 -18.56 23.71
N ASN A 190 6.32 -19.39 23.44
CA ASN A 190 7.02 -20.14 24.48
C ASN A 190 7.91 -19.19 25.31
N ILE A 191 7.32 -18.58 26.35
CA ILE A 191 8.03 -17.61 27.21
C ILE A 191 9.28 -18.21 27.87
N PRO A 192 9.29 -19.43 28.43
CA PRO A 192 10.51 -20.05 28.95
C PRO A 192 11.66 -20.11 27.93
N HIS A 193 11.36 -20.48 26.67
CA HIS A 193 12.36 -20.51 25.59
C HIS A 193 12.83 -19.10 25.21
N LEU A 194 11.92 -18.12 25.16
CA LEU A 194 12.34 -16.73 24.92
C LEU A 194 13.19 -16.19 26.08
N ARG A 195 12.90 -16.60 27.31
CA ARG A 195 13.66 -16.25 28.51
C ARG A 195 15.05 -16.87 28.51
N SER A 196 15.22 -18.10 27.98
CA SER A 196 16.55 -18.70 27.87
C SER A 196 17.45 -17.93 26.90
N LYS A 197 16.87 -17.38 25.83
CA LYS A 197 17.59 -16.55 24.83
C LYS A 197 17.91 -15.14 25.33
N LEU A 198 16.99 -14.54 26.08
CA LEU A 198 17.05 -13.14 26.48
C LEU A 198 17.14 -12.99 28.00
N GLN A 199 18.38 -12.91 28.51
CA GLN A 199 18.66 -12.83 29.95
C GLN A 199 18.57 -11.41 30.52
N LYS A 200 18.71 -10.39 29.67
CA LYS A 200 18.62 -8.97 30.03
C LYS A 200 17.60 -8.26 29.13
N PRO A 201 16.97 -7.16 29.58
CA PRO A 201 16.06 -6.41 28.73
C PRO A 201 16.78 -5.83 27.51
N LEU A 202 16.05 -5.70 26.40
CA LEU A 202 16.49 -5.01 25.19
C LEU A 202 16.43 -3.49 25.39
N ARG A 203 17.43 -2.77 24.90
CA ARG A 203 17.46 -1.30 24.94
C ARG A 203 17.77 -0.72 23.56
N PRO A 204 16.84 0.02 22.93
CA PRO A 204 17.14 0.72 21.68
C PRO A 204 18.11 1.90 21.92
N ILE A 205 19.07 2.06 21.02
CA ILE A 205 20.02 3.18 20.97
C ILE A 205 20.07 3.68 19.53
N TRP A 206 19.82 4.98 19.30
CA TRP A 206 19.71 5.51 17.94
C TRP A 206 21.02 6.14 17.47
N VAL A 207 21.47 5.74 16.28
CA VAL A 207 22.71 6.24 15.65
C VAL A 207 22.40 6.78 14.27
N THR A 208 22.86 7.99 14.01
CA THR A 208 22.76 8.68 12.72
C THR A 208 24.14 9.26 12.38
N HIS A 209 24.33 9.78 11.16
CA HIS A 209 25.56 10.47 10.78
C HIS A 209 25.92 11.69 11.65
N GLN A 210 24.96 12.24 12.42
CA GLN A 210 25.22 13.34 13.36
C GLN A 210 25.57 12.85 14.76
N SER A 211 25.49 11.55 15.01
CA SER A 211 25.82 10.95 16.31
C SER A 211 27.33 10.74 16.41
N SER A 212 27.92 11.02 17.58
CA SER A 212 29.25 10.53 17.91
C SER A 212 29.21 9.01 18.11
N VAL A 213 30.03 8.26 17.37
CA VAL A 213 30.27 6.84 17.62
C VAL A 213 31.39 6.68 18.65
N PRO A 214 31.35 5.65 19.51
CA PRO A 214 32.37 5.44 20.53
C PRO A 214 33.71 5.04 19.91
N ASP A 215 34.83 5.48 20.50
CA ASP A 215 36.18 5.13 20.05
C ASP A 215 36.55 3.66 20.34
N SER A 216 35.86 3.04 21.30
CA SER A 216 36.01 1.64 21.69
C SER A 216 34.67 1.00 22.06
N PRO A 217 34.47 -0.31 21.82
CA PRO A 217 33.21 -0.99 22.12
C PRO A 217 32.75 -0.81 23.58
N PRO A 218 31.57 -0.21 23.81
CA PRO A 218 31.06 0.03 25.15
C PRO A 218 30.52 -1.25 25.80
N SER A 219 30.70 -1.38 27.11
CA SER A 219 30.12 -2.48 27.89
C SER A 219 28.72 -2.13 28.41
N PHE A 220 27.75 -3.01 28.14
CA PHE A 220 26.36 -2.86 28.59
C PHE A 220 25.99 -3.94 29.61
N LEU A 221 26.18 -3.63 30.89
CA LEU A 221 26.00 -4.61 31.97
C LEU A 221 24.53 -4.98 32.22
N ASN A 222 23.60 -4.03 32.05
CA ASN A 222 22.21 -4.16 32.51
C ASN A 222 21.19 -4.44 31.40
N PHE A 223 21.60 -4.42 30.14
CA PHE A 223 20.70 -4.59 28.99
C PHE A 223 21.46 -5.07 27.76
N HIS A 224 20.73 -5.61 26.78
CA HIS A 224 21.26 -5.87 25.45
C HIS A 224 20.98 -4.67 24.53
N PRO A 225 22.01 -4.00 23.98
CA PRO A 225 21.83 -2.88 23.07
C PRO A 225 21.26 -3.34 21.72
N ILE A 226 20.23 -2.65 21.27
CA ILE A 226 19.76 -2.71 19.87
C ILE A 226 20.09 -1.36 19.25
N ILE A 227 21.21 -1.30 18.53
CA ILE A 227 21.67 -0.09 17.86
C ILE A 227 20.81 0.10 16.60
N LEU A 228 20.02 1.15 16.57
CA LEU A 228 19.12 1.50 15.48
C LEU A 228 19.84 2.51 14.60
N CYS A 229 20.48 2.01 13.55
CA CYS A 229 21.34 2.77 12.66
C CYS A 229 20.53 3.28 11.46
N THR A 230 20.35 4.61 11.37
CA THR A 230 19.87 5.24 10.14
C THR A 230 21.05 5.33 9.16
N ALA A 231 21.03 4.52 8.11
CA ALA A 231 22.14 4.38 7.17
C ALA A 231 22.48 5.69 6.45
N SER A 232 21.46 6.43 6.01
CA SER A 232 21.65 7.64 5.20
C SER A 232 21.75 8.91 6.04
N ARG A 233 22.61 9.84 5.61
CA ARG A 233 22.67 11.19 6.20
C ARG A 233 21.46 12.03 5.76
N ARG A 234 21.05 12.95 6.63
CA ARG A 234 19.94 13.86 6.35
C ARG A 234 20.38 14.99 5.41
N VAL A 235 19.70 15.13 4.28
CA VAL A 235 19.87 16.26 3.35
C VAL A 235 18.90 17.38 3.73
N HIS A 236 19.44 18.59 4.00
CA HIS A 236 18.64 19.75 4.43
C HIS A 236 18.17 20.64 3.26
N GLY A 237 18.61 20.35 2.02
CA GLY A 237 18.28 21.07 0.78
C GLY A 237 17.70 20.17 -0.33
N ALA A 238 17.80 20.60 -1.60
CA ALA A 238 17.43 19.77 -2.76
C ALA A 238 18.58 18.80 -3.11
N GLU A 239 18.33 17.56 -3.50
CA GLU A 239 19.37 16.55 -3.78
C GLU A 239 20.41 17.01 -4.83
N ALA A 240 20.01 17.90 -5.75
CA ALA A 240 20.91 18.54 -6.71
C ALA A 240 22.04 19.38 -6.07
N SER A 241 21.92 19.81 -4.81
CA SER A 241 22.96 20.56 -4.10
C SER A 241 24.02 19.67 -3.44
N GLU A 242 23.86 18.35 -3.47
CA GLU A 242 24.69 17.40 -2.71
C GLU A 242 25.67 16.63 -3.61
N SER A 243 26.02 17.18 -4.78
CA SER A 243 26.95 16.57 -5.74
C SER A 243 26.61 15.11 -6.11
N GLY A 244 25.32 14.82 -6.27
CA GLY A 244 24.84 13.48 -6.68
C GLY A 244 24.51 12.51 -5.53
N TYR A 245 24.67 12.90 -4.26
CA TYR A 245 24.22 12.05 -3.16
C TYR A 245 22.69 12.06 -2.98
N ILE A 246 22.12 10.87 -2.75
CA ILE A 246 20.68 10.64 -2.57
C ILE A 246 20.44 10.02 -1.18
N GLN A 247 19.75 10.77 -0.31
CA GLN A 247 19.34 10.26 0.99
C GLN A 247 18.32 9.12 0.82
N GLY A 248 18.56 7.98 1.47
CA GLY A 248 17.66 6.84 1.40
C GLY A 248 17.59 6.26 -0.01
N ALA A 249 18.72 6.21 -0.70
CA ALA A 249 18.82 5.79 -2.10
C ALA A 249 18.16 4.43 -2.41
N ALA A 250 18.21 3.50 -1.45
CA ALA A 250 17.60 2.18 -1.54
C ALA A 250 16.12 2.10 -1.10
N ASP A 251 15.53 3.20 -0.63
CA ASP A 251 14.12 3.25 -0.28
C ASP A 251 13.25 3.28 -1.55
N ASP A 252 12.14 2.54 -1.56
CA ASP A 252 11.42 2.01 -2.74
C ASP A 252 12.32 1.73 -3.97
N HIS A 253 13.35 0.90 -3.79
CA HIS A 253 14.24 0.45 -4.86
C HIS A 253 13.54 -0.15 -6.08
N GLU A 254 12.30 -0.65 -5.92
CA GLU A 254 11.48 -1.19 -6.99
C GLU A 254 11.24 -0.18 -8.12
N ALA A 255 11.36 1.13 -7.85
CA ALA A 255 11.17 2.18 -8.85
C ALA A 255 12.39 2.44 -9.76
N TRP A 256 13.59 1.97 -9.40
CA TRP A 256 14.83 2.29 -10.13
C TRP A 256 15.80 1.12 -10.35
N SER A 257 15.72 0.08 -9.52
CA SER A 257 16.69 -1.03 -9.50
C SER A 257 16.66 -1.89 -10.76
N ASN A 258 15.60 -1.83 -11.57
CA ASN A 258 15.43 -2.69 -12.76
C ASN A 258 15.60 -4.20 -12.45
N GLY A 259 15.18 -4.62 -11.26
CA GLY A 259 15.30 -6.02 -10.80
C GLY A 259 16.63 -6.35 -10.12
N LEU A 260 17.58 -5.43 -10.06
CA LEU A 260 18.83 -5.60 -9.31
C LEU A 260 18.54 -5.87 -7.83
N THR A 261 19.13 -6.93 -7.28
CA THR A 261 19.04 -7.28 -5.85
C THR A 261 20.27 -6.74 -5.09
N PRO A 262 20.18 -6.57 -3.75
CA PRO A 262 21.34 -6.19 -2.95
C PRO A 262 22.54 -7.11 -3.13
N THR A 263 22.31 -8.43 -3.18
CA THR A 263 23.38 -9.43 -3.35
C THR A 263 24.06 -9.26 -4.70
N LEU A 264 23.30 -9.21 -5.79
CA LEU A 264 23.84 -8.99 -7.14
C LEU A 264 24.60 -7.67 -7.24
N PHE A 265 24.09 -6.61 -6.61
CA PHE A 265 24.77 -5.33 -6.57
C PHE A 265 26.16 -5.45 -5.92
N TRP A 266 26.23 -6.01 -4.72
CA TRP A 266 27.50 -6.10 -3.98
C TRP A 266 28.51 -7.04 -4.65
N GLU A 267 28.05 -8.14 -5.25
CA GLU A 267 28.90 -9.08 -6.01
C GLU A 267 29.46 -8.47 -7.30
N ASN A 268 28.71 -7.54 -7.92
CA ASN A 268 29.07 -6.92 -9.20
C ASN A 268 29.34 -5.41 -9.06
N LYS A 269 29.70 -4.95 -7.85
CA LYS A 269 29.82 -3.54 -7.49
C LYS A 269 30.74 -2.79 -8.46
N ASP A 270 31.96 -3.29 -8.68
CA ASP A 270 32.97 -2.60 -9.49
C ASP A 270 32.58 -2.53 -10.96
N LEU A 271 31.92 -3.57 -11.49
CA LEU A 271 31.36 -3.57 -12.84
C LEU A 271 30.25 -2.52 -12.97
N LEU A 272 29.30 -2.50 -12.04
CA LEU A 272 28.18 -1.56 -12.09
C LEU A 272 28.63 -0.11 -11.92
N MET A 273 29.65 0.15 -11.09
CA MET A 273 30.18 1.50 -10.87
C MET A 273 31.07 2.01 -12.00
N SER A 274 31.66 1.11 -12.80
CA SER A 274 32.45 1.44 -14.00
C SER A 274 31.62 1.49 -15.29
N THR A 275 30.38 1.00 -15.25
CA THR A 275 29.44 1.05 -16.39
C THR A 275 28.84 2.45 -16.55
N SER A 276 28.69 2.91 -17.80
CA SER A 276 28.04 4.19 -18.10
C SER A 276 26.55 4.18 -17.69
N GLU A 277 25.97 5.36 -17.43
CA GLU A 277 24.53 5.43 -17.08
C GLU A 277 23.61 4.88 -18.18
N GLU A 278 24.02 5.03 -19.45
CA GLU A 278 23.27 4.54 -20.62
C GLU A 278 23.30 3.01 -20.72
N ASP A 279 24.44 2.40 -20.38
CA ASP A 279 24.63 0.95 -20.47
C ASP A 279 24.14 0.21 -19.21
N ALA A 280 24.03 0.89 -18.07
CA ALA A 280 23.67 0.28 -16.78
C ALA A 280 22.40 -0.58 -16.81
N PRO A 281 21.26 -0.17 -17.44
CA PRO A 281 20.08 -1.01 -17.53
C PRO A 281 20.33 -2.34 -18.27
N SER A 282 21.16 -2.31 -19.32
CA SER A 282 21.49 -3.50 -20.10
C SER A 282 22.36 -4.49 -19.30
N VAL A 283 23.35 -3.97 -18.56
CA VAL A 283 24.20 -4.76 -17.68
C VAL A 283 23.39 -5.37 -16.54
N ILE A 284 22.51 -4.58 -15.89
CA ILE A 284 21.61 -5.09 -14.85
C ILE A 284 20.72 -6.20 -15.40
N SER A 285 20.12 -6.02 -16.57
CA SER A 285 19.27 -7.05 -17.19
C SER A 285 20.05 -8.34 -17.48
N LYS A 286 21.32 -8.23 -17.89
CA LYS A 286 22.20 -9.37 -18.08
C LYS A 286 22.49 -10.09 -16.75
N LEU A 287 22.89 -9.36 -15.71
CA LEU A 287 23.17 -9.92 -14.39
C LEU A 287 21.96 -10.65 -13.80
N VAL A 288 20.77 -10.06 -13.89
CA VAL A 288 19.52 -10.67 -13.39
C VAL A 288 19.18 -11.95 -14.16
N LYS A 289 19.51 -12.05 -15.46
CA LYS A 289 19.30 -13.28 -16.26
C LYS A 289 20.35 -14.35 -15.98
N GLU A 290 21.59 -13.94 -15.70
CA GLU A 290 22.72 -14.83 -15.43
C GLU A 290 22.74 -15.34 -13.98
N GLU A 291 21.99 -14.70 -13.08
CA GLU A 291 21.75 -15.17 -11.72
C GLU A 291 21.10 -16.56 -11.77
N LYS A 292 21.93 -17.61 -11.67
CA LYS A 292 21.45 -18.98 -11.49
C LYS A 292 20.75 -19.03 -10.15
N GLY A 293 19.43 -19.16 -10.18
CA GLY A 293 18.63 -19.32 -8.96
C GLY A 293 19.25 -20.41 -8.08
N SER A 294 19.60 -20.05 -6.85
CA SER A 294 20.10 -21.02 -5.88
C SER A 294 19.08 -22.15 -5.69
N LYS A 295 19.55 -23.36 -5.37
CA LYS A 295 18.68 -24.50 -5.06
C LYS A 295 17.68 -24.07 -3.98
N ALA A 296 16.39 -24.18 -4.26
CA ALA A 296 15.36 -23.73 -3.33
C ALA A 296 15.36 -24.64 -2.10
N ILE A 297 15.57 -24.07 -0.92
CA ILE A 297 15.56 -24.79 0.35
C ILE A 297 14.14 -24.73 0.91
N ALA A 298 13.52 -25.91 1.04
CA ALA A 298 12.22 -26.03 1.67
C ALA A 298 12.31 -25.69 3.17
N THR A 299 11.46 -24.77 3.63
CA THR A 299 11.39 -24.37 5.03
C THR A 299 10.39 -25.25 5.77
N LEU A 300 10.84 -25.98 6.80
CA LEU A 300 9.97 -26.68 7.74
C LEU A 300 9.17 -25.67 8.59
N ILE A 301 7.87 -25.91 8.74
CA ILE A 301 6.99 -25.04 9.52
C ILE A 301 6.77 -25.64 10.91
N ALA A 302 7.48 -25.12 11.91
CA ALA A 302 7.27 -25.49 13.30
C ALA A 302 5.88 -25.01 13.79
N PRO A 303 5.22 -25.72 14.73
CA PRO A 303 5.71 -26.92 15.44
C PRO A 303 5.58 -28.23 14.66
N THR A 304 5.15 -28.22 13.40
CA THR A 304 5.03 -29.47 12.62
C THR A 304 6.40 -30.07 12.31
N SER A 305 6.43 -31.38 12.07
CA SER A 305 7.59 -32.13 11.58
C SER A 305 7.51 -32.46 10.08
N GLU A 306 6.36 -32.19 9.45
CA GLU A 306 6.02 -32.73 8.12
C GLU A 306 5.59 -31.67 7.10
N LEU A 307 5.27 -30.43 7.49
CA LEU A 307 4.81 -29.39 6.56
C LEU A 307 5.94 -28.44 6.16
N PHE A 308 6.18 -28.34 4.86
CA PHE A 308 7.23 -27.52 4.28
C PHE A 308 6.70 -26.53 3.26
N ILE A 309 7.34 -25.36 3.19
CA ILE A 309 7.06 -24.32 2.19
C ILE A 309 8.30 -24.06 1.35
N SER A 310 8.16 -23.97 0.03
CA SER A 310 9.26 -23.65 -0.88
C SER A 310 8.78 -22.85 -2.10
N PRO A 311 9.67 -22.09 -2.77
CA PRO A 311 9.48 -21.76 -4.18
C PRO A 311 9.26 -23.01 -5.04
N ASN A 312 8.60 -22.89 -6.20
CA ASN A 312 8.49 -24.02 -7.14
C ASN A 312 9.67 -24.14 -8.11
N GLU A 313 10.42 -23.05 -8.31
CA GLU A 313 11.62 -23.06 -9.16
C GLU A 313 12.80 -23.64 -8.37
N ASN A 314 13.59 -24.50 -9.01
CA ASN A 314 14.79 -25.15 -8.44
C ASN A 314 14.56 -25.88 -7.10
N VAL A 315 13.32 -26.32 -6.83
CA VAL A 315 12.99 -27.10 -5.64
C VAL A 315 13.33 -28.57 -5.83
N ASP A 316 13.92 -29.16 -4.80
CA ASP A 316 14.11 -30.61 -4.72
C ASP A 316 12.84 -31.25 -4.17
N LEU A 317 12.18 -32.06 -5.00
CA LEU A 317 10.97 -32.77 -4.60
C LEU A 317 11.27 -34.11 -3.91
N ALA A 318 12.54 -34.56 -3.93
CA ALA A 318 12.90 -35.85 -3.36
C ALA A 318 12.66 -35.87 -1.83
N GLY A 319 12.04 -36.95 -1.36
CA GLY A 319 11.73 -37.13 0.06
C GLY A 319 10.41 -36.49 0.53
N PHE A 320 9.61 -35.92 -0.39
CA PHE A 320 8.25 -35.48 -0.11
C PHE A 320 7.22 -36.47 -0.65
N ASP A 321 6.36 -37.00 0.22
CA ASP A 321 5.30 -37.92 -0.17
C ASP A 321 4.12 -37.18 -0.82
N VAL A 322 3.87 -35.94 -0.39
CA VAL A 322 2.77 -35.09 -0.85
C VAL A 322 3.30 -33.76 -1.35
N VAL A 323 2.88 -33.37 -2.55
CA VAL A 323 3.19 -32.05 -3.12
C VAL A 323 1.91 -31.30 -3.47
N ILE A 324 1.79 -30.05 -3.01
CA ILE A 324 0.70 -29.14 -3.34
C ILE A 324 1.28 -27.91 -4.01
N SER A 325 1.01 -27.69 -5.29
CA SER A 325 1.55 -26.54 -6.04
C SER A 325 0.47 -25.51 -6.36
N CYS A 326 0.69 -24.26 -5.96
CA CYS A 326 -0.13 -23.08 -6.27
C CYS A 326 0.51 -22.29 -7.42
N THR A 327 0.42 -22.81 -8.64
CA THR A 327 1.18 -22.33 -9.81
C THR A 327 0.28 -22.22 -11.05
N PRO A 328 0.68 -21.44 -12.08
CA PRO A 328 -0.10 -21.37 -13.33
C PRO A 328 -0.14 -22.71 -14.08
N TYR A 329 0.96 -23.47 -14.01
CA TYR A 329 1.14 -24.75 -14.67
C TYR A 329 1.54 -25.83 -13.65
N PRO A 330 1.11 -27.10 -13.85
CA PRO A 330 1.48 -28.19 -12.97
C PRO A 330 2.95 -28.60 -13.14
N PHE A 331 3.49 -29.34 -12.16
CA PHE A 331 4.76 -30.04 -12.35
C PHE A 331 4.62 -31.14 -13.41
N PRO A 332 5.64 -31.36 -14.26
CA PRO A 332 5.66 -32.49 -15.18
C PRO A 332 5.53 -33.83 -14.45
N PRO A 333 4.73 -34.80 -14.95
CA PRO A 333 4.58 -36.11 -14.32
C PRO A 333 5.89 -36.89 -14.15
N SER A 334 6.86 -36.69 -15.05
CA SER A 334 8.19 -37.32 -14.96
C SER A 334 8.94 -36.88 -13.70
N ILE A 335 9.01 -35.57 -13.44
CA ILE A 335 9.72 -35.02 -12.28
C ILE A 335 9.10 -35.52 -10.97
N LEU A 336 7.77 -35.58 -10.89
CA LEU A 336 7.06 -36.10 -9.72
C LEU A 336 7.38 -37.59 -9.49
N LYS A 337 7.38 -38.39 -10.56
CA LYS A 337 7.68 -39.82 -10.51
C LYS A 337 9.13 -40.09 -10.13
N ASP A 338 10.07 -39.37 -10.73
CA ASP A 338 11.51 -39.52 -10.48
C ASP A 338 11.88 -39.12 -9.04
N ALA A 339 11.16 -38.13 -8.48
CA ALA A 339 11.31 -37.71 -7.09
C ALA A 339 10.61 -38.63 -6.08
N GLY A 340 9.80 -39.60 -6.53
CA GLY A 340 9.06 -40.52 -5.67
C GLY A 340 7.83 -39.90 -4.98
N VAL A 341 7.27 -38.81 -5.53
CA VAL A 341 6.06 -38.17 -4.99
C VAL A 341 4.85 -39.08 -5.17
N LYS A 342 4.17 -39.42 -4.08
CA LYS A 342 3.03 -40.35 -4.08
C LYS A 342 1.71 -39.65 -4.41
N HIS A 343 1.53 -38.43 -3.89
CA HIS A 343 0.31 -37.67 -4.06
C HIS A 343 0.59 -36.23 -4.47
N TYR A 344 -0.14 -35.76 -5.48
CA TYR A 344 0.07 -34.43 -6.04
C TYR A 344 -1.26 -33.69 -6.23
N LEU A 345 -1.32 -32.45 -5.74
CA LEU A 345 -2.43 -31.53 -5.97
C LEU A 345 -1.95 -30.26 -6.68
N HIS A 346 -2.46 -30.01 -7.89
CA HIS A 346 -2.28 -28.74 -8.59
C HIS A 346 -3.44 -27.79 -8.32
N LEU A 347 -3.17 -26.72 -7.58
CA LEU A 347 -4.05 -25.57 -7.41
C LEU A 347 -3.69 -24.54 -8.50
N LYS A 348 -4.51 -24.47 -9.55
CA LYS A 348 -4.26 -23.60 -10.71
C LYS A 348 -4.44 -22.13 -10.33
N CYS A 349 -3.33 -21.45 -10.07
CA CYS A 349 -3.33 -20.05 -9.62
C CYS A 349 -2.39 -19.21 -10.48
N GLN A 350 -2.82 -18.00 -10.85
CA GLN A 350 -1.94 -17.00 -11.45
C GLN A 350 -0.94 -16.43 -10.42
N THR A 351 -0.07 -15.51 -10.84
CA THR A 351 0.85 -14.80 -9.93
C THR A 351 0.22 -13.55 -9.33
N GLY A 352 0.76 -13.07 -8.21
CA GLY A 352 0.35 -11.83 -7.58
C GLY A 352 -1.13 -11.80 -7.14
N LYS A 353 -1.75 -10.62 -7.26
CA LYS A 353 -3.13 -10.39 -6.78
C LYS A 353 -4.18 -11.28 -7.45
N LEU A 354 -3.99 -11.61 -8.73
CA LEU A 354 -4.88 -12.52 -9.46
C LEU A 354 -4.77 -13.94 -8.89
N GLY A 355 -3.56 -14.38 -8.60
CA GLY A 355 -3.29 -15.63 -7.88
C GLY A 355 -4.00 -15.73 -6.53
N SER A 356 -4.01 -14.64 -5.75
CA SER A 356 -4.73 -14.62 -4.47
C SER A 356 -6.24 -14.84 -4.64
N ARG A 357 -6.84 -14.29 -5.71
CA ARG A 357 -8.25 -14.49 -6.03
C ARG A 357 -8.51 -15.94 -6.46
N ASP A 358 -7.67 -16.47 -7.34
CA ASP A 358 -7.78 -17.86 -7.81
C ASP A 358 -7.63 -18.83 -6.63
N LEU A 359 -6.73 -18.56 -5.70
CA LEU A 359 -6.53 -19.38 -4.51
C LEU A 359 -7.82 -19.53 -3.70
N ARG A 360 -8.66 -18.48 -3.59
CA ARG A 360 -9.96 -18.58 -2.88
C ARG A 360 -10.84 -19.70 -3.45
N THR A 361 -10.89 -19.84 -4.76
CA THR A 361 -11.74 -20.84 -5.43
C THR A 361 -11.07 -22.21 -5.49
N GLN A 362 -9.73 -22.25 -5.49
CA GLN A 362 -8.97 -23.50 -5.55
C GLN A 362 -8.78 -24.16 -4.18
N LEU A 363 -8.68 -23.37 -3.10
CA LEU A 363 -8.35 -23.86 -1.76
C LEU A 363 -9.31 -24.92 -1.20
N PRO A 364 -10.64 -24.88 -1.46
CA PRO A 364 -11.55 -25.97 -1.06
C PRO A 364 -11.17 -27.35 -1.60
N ARG A 365 -10.40 -27.43 -2.70
CA ARG A 365 -9.92 -28.71 -3.26
C ARG A 365 -8.94 -29.42 -2.33
N VAL A 366 -8.29 -28.71 -1.40
CA VAL A 366 -7.44 -29.31 -0.36
C VAL A 366 -8.25 -30.24 0.53
N LEU A 367 -9.51 -29.89 0.83
CA LEU A 367 -10.40 -30.73 1.64
C LEU A 367 -10.65 -32.08 0.96
N CYS A 368 -11.08 -32.04 -0.31
CA CYS A 368 -11.34 -33.25 -1.10
C CYS A 368 -10.06 -34.07 -1.32
N PHE A 369 -8.92 -33.41 -1.53
CA PHE A 369 -7.64 -34.07 -1.72
C PHE A 369 -7.23 -34.86 -0.48
N PHE A 370 -7.22 -34.25 0.70
CA PHE A 370 -6.85 -34.94 1.92
C PHE A 370 -7.85 -36.04 2.32
N SER A 371 -9.15 -35.87 2.07
CA SER A 371 -10.12 -36.96 2.27
C SER A 371 -9.91 -38.17 1.36
N SER A 372 -9.17 -38.00 0.25
CA SER A 372 -8.86 -39.08 -0.69
C SER A 372 -7.54 -39.80 -0.38
N LEU A 373 -6.74 -39.29 0.56
CA LEU A 373 -5.47 -39.89 0.91
C LEU A 373 -5.67 -41.14 1.79
N PRO A 374 -4.81 -42.15 1.66
CA PRO A 374 -4.80 -43.29 2.57
C PRO A 374 -4.56 -42.85 4.02
N ILE A 375 -5.15 -43.57 4.97
CA ILE A 375 -4.92 -43.41 6.41
C ILE A 375 -4.04 -44.59 6.86
N PRO A 376 -3.02 -44.38 7.73
CA PRO A 376 -2.63 -43.16 8.47
C PRO A 376 -1.85 -42.12 7.64
N SER A 377 -1.53 -40.97 8.27
CA SER A 377 -1.13 -39.70 7.64
C SER A 377 -0.13 -39.83 6.48
N PRO A 378 -0.27 -38.97 5.45
CA PRO A 378 0.77 -38.83 4.45
C PRO A 378 2.07 -38.40 5.15
N GLY A 379 3.21 -38.85 4.65
CA GLY A 379 4.52 -38.38 5.12
C GLY A 379 4.75 -36.90 4.78
N LYS A 380 5.97 -36.53 4.37
CA LYS A 380 6.32 -35.11 4.26
C LYS A 380 5.49 -34.39 3.19
N ILE A 381 4.87 -33.27 3.57
CA ILE A 381 4.01 -32.40 2.75
C ILE A 381 4.79 -31.17 2.33
N LEU A 382 4.89 -30.93 1.02
CA LEU A 382 5.48 -29.73 0.45
C LEU A 382 4.43 -28.84 -0.21
N VAL A 383 4.41 -27.56 0.14
CA VAL A 383 3.54 -26.56 -0.49
C VAL A 383 4.39 -25.53 -1.24
N CYS A 384 4.13 -25.40 -2.55
CA CYS A 384 4.92 -24.55 -3.44
C CYS A 384 4.11 -23.46 -4.13
N CYS A 385 4.77 -22.32 -4.41
CA CYS A 385 4.30 -21.29 -5.34
C CYS A 385 5.52 -20.57 -5.96
N PRO A 386 5.34 -19.70 -6.98
CA PRO A 386 6.43 -18.95 -7.63
C PRO A 386 7.47 -18.34 -6.69
N THR A 387 7.02 -17.66 -5.66
CA THR A 387 7.92 -16.95 -4.73
C THR A 387 8.26 -17.75 -3.47
N GLY A 388 7.51 -18.82 -3.18
CA GLY A 388 7.51 -19.50 -1.89
C GLY A 388 7.02 -18.65 -0.71
N LYS A 389 6.60 -17.39 -0.92
CA LYS A 389 6.34 -16.41 0.14
C LYS A 389 4.89 -15.91 0.21
N ASP A 390 4.04 -16.30 -0.74
CA ASP A 390 2.67 -15.80 -0.87
C ASP A 390 1.62 -16.90 -0.88
N LEU A 391 1.23 -17.41 -2.05
CA LEU A 391 0.14 -18.40 -2.17
C LEU A 391 0.43 -19.70 -1.42
N SER A 392 1.68 -20.19 -1.47
CA SER A 392 2.09 -21.37 -0.71
C SER A 392 1.92 -21.17 0.79
N VAL A 393 2.21 -19.96 1.29
CA VAL A 393 2.00 -19.60 2.70
C VAL A 393 0.52 -19.55 3.05
N GLY A 394 -0.32 -19.04 2.14
CA GLY A 394 -1.78 -19.07 2.32
C GLY A 394 -2.34 -20.50 2.40
N THR A 395 -1.90 -21.38 1.49
CA THR A 395 -2.32 -22.79 1.48
C THR A 395 -1.80 -23.55 2.70
N ALA A 396 -0.53 -23.37 3.07
CA ALA A 396 0.03 -23.96 4.28
C ALA A 396 -0.68 -23.46 5.56
N LEU A 397 -1.05 -22.18 5.62
CA LEU A 397 -1.85 -21.63 6.71
C LEU A 397 -3.22 -22.31 6.81
N ALA A 398 -3.88 -22.56 5.69
CA ALA A 398 -5.15 -23.30 5.69
C ALA A 398 -4.97 -24.73 6.20
N ILE A 399 -3.89 -25.41 5.80
CA ILE A 399 -3.53 -26.75 6.30
C ILE A 399 -3.32 -26.70 7.82
N LEU A 400 -2.53 -25.75 8.32
CA LEU A 400 -2.31 -25.58 9.76
C LEU A 400 -3.59 -25.33 10.55
N CYS A 401 -4.54 -24.58 9.99
CA CYS A 401 -5.81 -24.30 10.65
C CYS A 401 -6.73 -25.52 10.65
N LEU A 402 -6.77 -26.27 9.55
CA LEU A 402 -7.73 -27.35 9.33
C LEU A 402 -7.24 -28.71 9.85
N TYR A 403 -5.95 -29.00 9.78
CA TYR A 403 -5.45 -30.37 9.94
C TYR A 403 -4.34 -30.50 10.97
N THR A 404 -4.00 -29.44 11.69
CA THR A 404 -2.91 -29.47 12.68
C THR A 404 -3.42 -29.31 14.11
N GLY A 405 -2.96 -30.20 14.99
CA GLY A 405 -3.14 -30.12 16.44
C GLY A 405 -2.36 -28.99 17.08
N ASP A 406 -2.45 -28.85 18.39
CA ASP A 406 -1.72 -27.79 19.12
C ASP A 406 -0.23 -28.13 19.29
N GLU A 407 0.13 -29.42 19.29
CA GLU A 407 1.50 -29.93 19.37
C GLU A 407 2.20 -30.01 18.00
N GLY A 408 1.49 -29.70 16.90
CA GLY A 408 2.04 -29.70 15.55
C GLY A 408 1.85 -31.00 14.77
N ASP A 409 1.16 -31.99 15.35
CA ASP A 409 0.71 -33.21 14.68
C ASP A 409 -0.27 -32.88 13.55
N ILE A 410 -0.06 -33.48 12.37
CA ILE A 410 -0.93 -33.30 11.21
C ILE A 410 -1.81 -34.53 11.04
N ASP A 411 -3.12 -34.36 11.19
CA ASP A 411 -4.12 -35.39 10.92
C ASP A 411 -4.94 -34.98 9.70
N THR A 412 -4.64 -35.57 8.54
CA THR A 412 -5.35 -35.31 7.29
C THR A 412 -6.68 -36.07 7.16
N SER A 413 -7.01 -36.97 8.10
CA SER A 413 -8.21 -37.81 8.03
C SER A 413 -9.49 -37.03 8.30
N LYS A 414 -9.43 -36.00 9.15
CA LYS A 414 -10.59 -35.18 9.51
C LYS A 414 -10.20 -33.70 9.63
N PRO A 415 -10.85 -32.79 8.88
CA PRO A 415 -10.66 -31.36 9.09
C PRO A 415 -11.28 -30.93 10.42
N ARG A 416 -10.63 -29.95 11.07
CA ARG A 416 -11.14 -29.22 12.23
C ARG A 416 -12.47 -28.55 11.88
N GLU A 417 -13.40 -28.61 12.81
CA GLU A 417 -14.70 -27.94 12.66
C GLU A 417 -14.52 -26.42 12.53
N GLN A 418 -15.22 -25.84 11.54
CA GLN A 418 -15.13 -24.40 11.24
C GLN A 418 -15.52 -23.51 12.43
N SER A 419 -16.40 -23.98 13.32
CA SER A 419 -16.80 -23.27 14.55
C SER A 419 -15.62 -22.94 15.47
N GLY A 420 -14.54 -23.75 15.44
CA GLY A 420 -13.32 -23.53 16.21
C GLY A 420 -12.31 -22.59 15.54
N ILE A 421 -12.51 -22.25 14.26
CA ILE A 421 -11.56 -21.44 13.48
C ILE A 421 -12.01 -19.98 13.54
N VAL A 422 -11.51 -19.24 14.51
CA VAL A 422 -11.71 -17.78 14.63
C VAL A 422 -10.50 -17.00 14.11
N LYS A 423 -10.68 -15.71 13.81
CA LYS A 423 -9.61 -14.83 13.31
C LYS A 423 -8.36 -14.79 14.20
N ALA A 424 -8.53 -14.94 15.53
CA ALA A 424 -7.41 -15.04 16.46
C ALA A 424 -6.61 -16.34 16.25
N PHE A 425 -7.27 -17.47 16.04
CA PHE A 425 -6.64 -18.75 15.76
C PHE A 425 -5.87 -18.74 14.43
N VAL A 426 -6.45 -18.15 13.37
CA VAL A 426 -5.73 -17.99 12.09
C VAL A 426 -4.47 -17.13 12.25
N LYS A 427 -4.53 -16.06 13.07
CA LYS A 427 -3.34 -15.25 13.39
C LYS A 427 -2.30 -16.05 14.16
N GLN A 428 -2.72 -16.86 15.14
CA GLN A 428 -1.83 -17.76 15.89
C GLN A 428 -1.10 -18.72 14.93
N ARG A 429 -1.81 -19.41 14.05
CA ARG A 429 -1.21 -20.34 13.07
C ARG A 429 -0.31 -19.63 12.07
N LEU A 430 -0.65 -18.40 11.67
CA LEU A 430 0.24 -17.59 10.84
C LEU A 430 1.53 -17.20 11.57
N SER A 431 1.48 -16.95 12.89
CA SER A 431 2.70 -16.67 13.66
C SER A 431 3.65 -17.87 13.74
N CYS A 432 3.14 -19.10 13.70
CA CYS A 432 3.98 -20.30 13.58
C CYS A 432 4.82 -20.28 12.29
N ILE A 433 4.20 -19.91 11.16
CA ILE A 433 4.88 -19.79 9.87
C ILE A 433 5.94 -18.69 9.92
N THR A 434 5.56 -17.48 10.35
CA THR A 434 6.48 -16.33 10.33
C THR A 434 7.58 -16.41 11.37
N THR A 435 7.41 -17.22 12.43
CA THR A 435 8.48 -17.54 13.38
C THR A 435 9.42 -18.62 12.84
N SER A 436 8.92 -19.56 12.03
CA SER A 436 9.76 -20.57 11.36
C SER A 436 10.65 -19.94 10.30
N ASN A 437 10.10 -19.01 9.51
CA ASN A 437 10.88 -18.18 8.59
C ASN A 437 10.16 -16.83 8.37
N PRO A 438 10.75 -15.72 8.84
CA PRO A 438 10.14 -14.39 8.75
C PRO A 438 9.85 -13.90 7.33
N ALA A 439 10.54 -14.45 6.32
CA ALA A 439 10.29 -14.13 4.92
C ALA A 439 8.95 -14.71 4.41
N LEU A 440 8.38 -15.71 5.09
CA LEU A 440 7.14 -16.38 4.72
C LEU A 440 5.93 -15.59 5.20
N ASN A 441 5.65 -14.49 4.51
CA ASN A 441 4.65 -13.53 4.92
C ASN A 441 3.71 -13.18 3.75
N PRO A 442 2.48 -13.73 3.68
CA PRO A 442 1.66 -13.64 2.47
C PRO A 442 1.23 -12.21 2.15
N SER A 443 0.65 -11.98 0.99
CA SER A 443 0.01 -10.70 0.70
C SER A 443 -1.30 -10.54 1.53
N ARG A 444 -1.77 -9.29 1.68
CA ARG A 444 -3.09 -9.03 2.29
C ARG A 444 -4.21 -9.71 1.49
N ALA A 445 -4.09 -9.74 0.16
CA ALA A 445 -5.07 -10.36 -0.72
C ALA A 445 -5.13 -11.89 -0.53
N THR A 446 -3.97 -12.54 -0.38
CA THR A 446 -3.89 -13.98 -0.08
C THR A 446 -4.52 -14.29 1.27
N LEU A 447 -4.19 -13.51 2.31
CA LEU A 447 -4.75 -13.71 3.65
C LEU A 447 -6.27 -13.48 3.68
N GLN A 448 -6.79 -12.50 2.94
CA GLN A 448 -8.24 -12.31 2.78
C GLN A 448 -8.91 -13.52 2.14
N SER A 449 -8.27 -14.13 1.14
CA SER A 449 -8.82 -15.29 0.45
C SER A 449 -8.78 -16.56 1.29
N VAL A 450 -7.74 -16.76 2.10
CA VAL A 450 -7.69 -17.85 3.08
C VAL A 450 -8.75 -17.65 4.16
N ASN A 451 -8.90 -16.43 4.69
CA ASN A 451 -9.92 -16.13 5.69
C ASN A 451 -11.34 -16.34 5.16
N ALA A 452 -11.62 -16.01 3.89
CA ALA A 452 -12.91 -16.28 3.28
C ALA A 452 -13.25 -17.77 3.39
N VAL A 453 -12.35 -18.65 2.94
CA VAL A 453 -12.56 -20.10 2.95
C VAL A 453 -12.63 -20.68 4.38
N LEU A 454 -11.79 -20.19 5.30
CA LEU A 454 -11.71 -20.73 6.66
C LEU A 454 -12.85 -20.25 7.57
N LEU A 455 -13.40 -19.06 7.34
CA LEU A 455 -14.37 -18.40 8.24
C LEU A 455 -15.80 -18.37 7.67
N GLU A 456 -16.06 -18.97 6.51
CA GLU A 456 -17.31 -18.87 5.73
C GLU A 456 -18.58 -19.49 6.38
N SER A 457 -18.55 -19.88 7.66
CA SER A 457 -19.75 -20.24 8.44
C SER A 457 -20.25 -19.15 9.39
N GLN A 458 -19.74 -17.92 9.30
CA GLN A 458 -20.20 -16.77 10.10
C GLN A 458 -20.96 -15.70 9.28
N ASP A 459 -21.31 -16.00 8.03
CA ASP A 459 -22.12 -15.14 7.18
C ASP A 459 -23.37 -15.90 6.67
N PRO A 460 -24.61 -15.55 7.10
CA PRO A 460 -25.82 -16.30 6.77
C PRO A 460 -26.22 -16.33 5.28
N ARG A 461 -25.47 -15.70 4.37
CA ARG A 461 -25.86 -15.56 2.95
C ARG A 461 -25.04 -16.39 1.96
N ALA A 462 -24.08 -17.18 2.42
CA ALA A 462 -23.19 -17.92 1.52
C ALA A 462 -23.70 -19.34 1.16
N PHE A 463 -24.95 -19.49 0.73
CA PHE A 463 -25.38 -20.70 -0.01
C PHE A 463 -26.49 -20.38 -1.02
N SER A 464 -26.14 -20.31 -2.30
CA SER A 464 -27.02 -20.72 -3.39
C SER A 464 -26.18 -21.49 -4.41
N THR A 465 -25.98 -22.77 -4.14
CA THR A 465 -25.48 -23.72 -5.13
C THR A 465 -26.60 -24.12 -6.06
N SER A 466 -26.37 -23.86 -7.35
CA SER A 466 -27.07 -24.41 -8.52
C SER A 466 -27.68 -25.79 -8.28
N LYS A 467 -29.01 -25.87 -8.36
CA LYS A 467 -29.71 -27.08 -8.79
C LYS A 467 -30.41 -26.78 -10.11
N HIS A 468 -29.86 -27.37 -11.17
CA HIS A 468 -30.56 -27.55 -12.43
C HIS A 468 -31.80 -28.42 -12.20
N THR A 469 -32.99 -27.84 -12.40
CA THR A 469 -34.19 -28.61 -12.74
C THR A 469 -34.93 -27.91 -13.86
N THR A 470 -35.05 -28.65 -14.95
CA THR A 470 -35.76 -28.40 -16.20
C THR A 470 -37.26 -28.24 -15.97
N THR A 471 -37.87 -27.17 -16.47
CA THR A 471 -39.28 -27.20 -16.92
C THR A 471 -39.53 -26.17 -18.03
N LEU A 472 -40.24 -26.65 -19.04
CA LEU A 472 -40.63 -26.02 -20.29
C LEU A 472 -41.99 -25.30 -20.15
N THR A 473 -42.19 -24.29 -21.02
CA THR A 473 -43.47 -23.66 -21.44
C THR A 473 -44.21 -22.85 -20.36
N ASP A 474 -44.71 -21.65 -20.60
CA ASP A 474 -45.65 -21.30 -21.67
C ASP A 474 -45.69 -19.79 -21.95
N ARG A 475 -46.11 -19.43 -23.17
CA ARG A 475 -46.28 -18.08 -23.69
C ARG A 475 -47.55 -17.46 -23.14
N THR A 476 -47.49 -16.21 -22.70
CA THR A 476 -48.50 -15.18 -23.04
C THR A 476 -48.01 -13.79 -22.62
N LYS A 477 -47.87 -12.89 -23.60
CA LYS A 477 -47.89 -11.44 -23.38
C LYS A 477 -49.36 -11.02 -23.23
N PRO A 478 -49.64 -9.96 -22.45
CA PRO A 478 -50.16 -8.76 -23.12
C PRO A 478 -49.53 -7.44 -22.66
N LEU A 479 -49.25 -6.61 -23.68
CA LEU A 479 -49.36 -5.15 -23.81
C LEU A 479 -49.30 -4.22 -22.58
N LEU A 480 -48.21 -3.43 -22.56
CA LEU A 480 -48.13 -1.97 -22.40
C LEU A 480 -49.17 -1.27 -21.50
N ALA A 481 -48.77 -1.03 -20.25
CA ALA A 481 -49.12 0.18 -19.52
C ALA A 481 -47.85 1.02 -19.37
N ALA A 482 -47.89 2.28 -19.80
CA ALA A 482 -46.80 3.23 -19.67
C ALA A 482 -46.52 3.49 -18.18
N THR A 483 -45.42 2.94 -17.67
CA THR A 483 -44.89 3.31 -16.36
C THR A 483 -44.23 4.68 -16.48
N GLN A 484 -44.85 5.69 -15.84
CA GLN A 484 -44.16 6.91 -15.48
C GLN A 484 -42.96 6.52 -14.62
N ASN A 485 -41.74 6.86 -15.07
CA ASN A 485 -40.54 6.65 -14.29
C ASN A 485 -40.68 7.38 -12.93
N PRO A 486 -40.30 6.75 -11.80
CA PRO A 486 -40.18 7.48 -10.55
C PRO A 486 -39.19 8.65 -10.73
N PRO A 487 -39.40 9.80 -10.07
CA PRO A 487 -38.46 10.91 -10.15
C PRO A 487 -37.06 10.45 -9.71
N PRO A 488 -35.99 10.88 -10.39
CA PRO A 488 -34.63 10.51 -10.04
C PRO A 488 -34.32 10.89 -8.60
N ASP A 489 -33.53 10.06 -7.89
CA ASP A 489 -32.99 10.45 -6.59
C ASP A 489 -32.11 11.70 -6.76
N VAL A 490 -32.05 12.56 -5.73
CA VAL A 490 -31.36 13.87 -5.79
C VAL A 490 -29.93 13.79 -6.34
N PRO A 491 -29.10 12.78 -5.97
CA PRO A 491 -27.79 12.56 -6.56
C PRO A 491 -27.82 12.31 -8.08
N THR A 492 -28.77 11.51 -8.59
CA THR A 492 -28.95 11.32 -10.04
C THR A 492 -29.36 12.62 -10.71
N ALA A 493 -30.30 13.38 -10.12
CA ALA A 493 -30.75 14.65 -10.68
C ALA A 493 -29.62 15.68 -10.79
N ILE A 494 -28.77 15.80 -9.76
CA ILE A 494 -27.57 16.67 -9.80
C ILE A 494 -26.60 16.18 -10.87
N PHE A 495 -26.33 14.87 -10.92
CA PHE A 495 -25.39 14.29 -11.88
C PHE A 495 -25.83 14.48 -13.33
N GLU A 496 -27.14 14.36 -13.61
CA GLU A 496 -27.74 14.63 -14.91
C GLU A 496 -27.69 16.13 -15.25
N SER A 497 -27.96 17.00 -14.27
CA SER A 497 -27.93 18.46 -14.46
C SER A 497 -26.55 19.01 -14.76
N LEU A 498 -25.47 18.33 -14.33
CA LEU A 498 -24.09 18.70 -14.67
C LEU A 498 -23.79 18.56 -16.16
N GLN A 499 -24.44 17.62 -16.86
CA GLN A 499 -24.08 17.20 -18.22
C GLN A 499 -24.22 18.34 -19.24
N CYS A 500 -23.22 18.44 -20.12
CA CYS A 500 -23.28 19.26 -21.34
C CYS A 500 -23.58 18.33 -22.52
N CYS A 501 -24.81 18.37 -23.07
CA CYS A 501 -25.10 17.71 -24.35
C CYS A 501 -24.38 18.44 -25.50
N LYS A 502 -24.21 17.80 -26.66
CA LYS A 502 -23.54 18.40 -27.84
C LYS A 502 -24.18 19.72 -28.36
N ALA A 503 -25.34 20.10 -27.83
CA ALA A 503 -26.06 21.34 -28.11
C ALA A 503 -26.13 22.33 -26.91
N ASP A 504 -25.55 21.99 -25.75
CA ASP A 504 -25.58 22.81 -24.53
C ASP A 504 -24.36 23.73 -24.43
N LYS A 505 -24.57 24.93 -23.88
CA LYS A 505 -23.50 25.89 -23.58
C LYS A 505 -22.59 25.38 -22.44
N PRO A 506 -21.29 25.67 -22.46
CA PRO A 506 -20.40 25.34 -21.34
C PRO A 506 -20.77 26.14 -20.08
N TRP A 507 -20.40 25.62 -18.92
CA TRP A 507 -20.56 26.29 -17.63
C TRP A 507 -19.60 27.47 -17.55
N ALA A 508 -20.10 28.67 -17.26
CA ALA A 508 -19.25 29.75 -16.81
C ALA A 508 -18.77 29.44 -15.39
N PHE A 509 -17.50 29.67 -15.09
CA PHE A 509 -17.01 29.55 -13.73
C PHE A 509 -16.12 30.70 -13.31
N ARG A 510 -16.19 31.01 -12.01
CA ARG A 510 -15.26 31.89 -11.31
C ARG A 510 -14.71 31.18 -10.09
N ARG A 511 -13.39 31.06 -10.01
CA ARG A 511 -12.66 30.48 -8.88
C ARG A 511 -11.87 31.55 -8.16
N THR A 512 -12.03 31.64 -6.86
CA THR A 512 -11.16 32.42 -5.98
C THR A 512 -10.20 31.47 -5.28
N LEU A 513 -8.90 31.73 -5.38
CA LEU A 513 -7.83 30.99 -4.72
C LEU A 513 -7.13 31.91 -3.72
N THR A 514 -7.09 31.49 -2.46
CA THR A 514 -6.41 32.21 -1.38
C THR A 514 -5.41 31.29 -0.73
N SER A 515 -4.11 31.50 -0.96
CA SER A 515 -3.05 30.72 -0.33
C SER A 515 -2.52 31.38 0.93
N ALA A 516 -2.26 30.57 1.95
CA ALA A 516 -1.53 30.98 3.16
C ALA A 516 -0.01 30.88 2.98
N LEU A 517 0.48 30.24 1.90
CA LEU A 517 1.91 30.11 1.62
C LEU A 517 2.40 31.32 0.80
N PRO A 518 3.44 32.05 1.26
CA PRO A 518 3.99 33.19 0.52
C PRO A 518 4.54 32.85 -0.88
N THR A 519 4.84 31.56 -1.11
CA THR A 519 5.39 31.03 -2.37
C THR A 519 4.31 30.62 -3.39
N HIS A 520 3.03 30.68 -3.03
CA HIS A 520 1.92 30.32 -3.91
C HIS A 520 1.02 31.53 -4.16
N PRO A 521 0.68 31.83 -5.42
CA PRO A 521 -0.10 33.02 -5.73
C PRO A 521 -1.57 32.86 -5.34
N SER A 522 -2.11 33.86 -4.65
CA SER A 522 -3.55 34.11 -4.53
C SER A 522 -4.08 34.83 -5.79
N GLY A 523 -5.35 34.65 -6.11
CA GLY A 523 -5.96 35.27 -7.28
C GLY A 523 -7.30 34.68 -7.69
N THR A 524 -7.77 35.07 -8.87
CA THR A 524 -9.05 34.64 -9.44
C THR A 524 -8.85 33.95 -10.79
N VAL A 525 -9.49 32.80 -11.00
CA VAL A 525 -9.64 32.18 -12.33
C VAL A 525 -11.04 32.45 -12.86
N THR A 526 -11.15 32.86 -14.12
CA THR A 526 -12.42 32.94 -14.83
C THR A 526 -12.33 32.17 -16.13
N GLY A 527 -13.32 31.35 -16.44
CA GLY A 527 -13.28 30.51 -17.63
C GLY A 527 -14.55 29.72 -17.87
N THR A 528 -14.44 28.69 -18.70
CA THR A 528 -15.52 27.79 -19.04
C THR A 528 -15.19 26.35 -18.67
N ALA A 529 -16.21 25.58 -18.30
CA ALA A 529 -16.10 24.17 -17.97
C ALA A 529 -17.15 23.34 -18.70
N THR A 530 -16.80 22.10 -19.00
CA THR A 530 -17.68 21.14 -19.68
C THR A 530 -17.72 19.83 -18.91
N PHE A 531 -18.88 19.18 -18.91
CA PHE A 531 -19.08 17.83 -18.39
C PHE A 531 -19.58 16.94 -19.54
N THR A 532 -18.66 16.22 -20.17
CA THR A 532 -18.96 15.43 -21.37
C THR A 532 -19.29 13.98 -20.98
N PRO A 533 -20.47 13.45 -21.34
CA PRO A 533 -20.78 12.04 -21.12
C PRO A 533 -19.80 11.11 -21.83
N CYS A 534 -19.30 10.11 -21.10
CA CYS A 534 -18.38 9.11 -21.64
C CYS A 534 -19.11 7.78 -21.91
N THR A 535 -18.95 7.24 -23.11
CA THR A 535 -19.46 5.91 -23.49
C THR A 535 -18.51 4.82 -23.00
N LEU A 536 -18.89 4.11 -21.93
CA LEU A 536 -18.15 3.00 -21.35
C LEU A 536 -18.90 1.68 -21.56
N SER A 537 -18.21 0.55 -21.33
CA SER A 537 -18.84 -0.78 -21.33
C SER A 537 -20.07 -0.85 -20.40
N ALA A 538 -21.06 -1.69 -20.75
CA ALA A 538 -22.37 -1.76 -20.10
C ALA A 538 -22.36 -2.05 -18.58
N SER A 539 -21.24 -2.55 -18.04
CA SER A 539 -21.04 -2.80 -16.60
C SER A 539 -20.42 -1.61 -15.83
N SER A 540 -20.18 -0.48 -16.49
CA SER A 540 -19.51 0.69 -15.90
C SER A 540 -20.53 1.70 -15.36
N PRO A 541 -20.23 2.42 -14.27
CA PRO A 541 -21.12 3.45 -13.76
C PRO A 541 -21.24 4.63 -14.75
N PRO A 542 -22.37 5.36 -14.75
CA PRO A 542 -22.50 6.61 -15.51
C PRO A 542 -21.32 7.53 -15.22
N THR A 543 -20.65 8.02 -16.28
CA THR A 543 -19.35 8.71 -16.18
C THR A 543 -19.35 9.99 -17.02
N LEU A 544 -18.90 11.09 -16.42
CA LEU A 544 -18.69 12.39 -17.08
C LEU A 544 -17.21 12.78 -17.02
N LEU A 545 -16.68 13.25 -18.15
CA LEU A 545 -15.38 13.91 -18.20
C LEU A 545 -15.57 15.40 -17.96
N TYR A 546 -15.06 15.88 -16.84
CA TYR A 546 -14.93 17.30 -16.56
C TYR A 546 -13.67 17.85 -17.26
N ALA A 547 -13.80 18.95 -17.97
CA ALA A 547 -12.69 19.71 -18.51
C ALA A 547 -12.95 21.21 -18.39
N GLU A 548 -11.97 21.95 -17.86
CA GLU A 548 -12.01 23.41 -17.75
C GLU A 548 -10.87 24.08 -18.49
N GLU A 549 -11.14 25.30 -18.94
CA GLU A 549 -10.15 26.24 -19.47
C GLU A 549 -10.50 27.66 -19.01
N GLY A 550 -9.52 28.39 -18.49
CA GLY A 550 -9.71 29.76 -18.02
C GLY A 550 -8.42 30.55 -17.87
N GLU A 551 -8.56 31.85 -17.61
CA GLU A 551 -7.46 32.75 -17.29
C GLU A 551 -7.37 32.91 -15.77
N PHE A 552 -6.21 32.61 -15.20
CA PHE A 552 -5.87 32.89 -13.81
C PHE A 552 -5.16 34.23 -13.71
N VAL A 553 -5.75 35.16 -12.97
CA VAL A 553 -5.19 36.47 -12.66
C VAL A 553 -4.81 36.49 -11.19
N THR A 554 -3.51 36.61 -10.91
CA THR A 554 -3.00 36.72 -9.53
C THR A 554 -3.33 38.08 -8.93
N ASP A 555 -3.32 38.21 -7.60
CA ASP A 555 -3.49 39.50 -6.92
C ASP A 555 -2.38 40.51 -7.28
N THR A 556 -1.24 40.02 -7.77
CA THR A 556 -0.12 40.83 -8.29
C THR A 556 -0.28 41.26 -9.76
N GLY A 557 -1.37 40.86 -10.43
CA GLY A 557 -1.67 41.21 -11.82
C GLY A 557 -1.08 40.28 -12.89
N LEU A 558 -0.32 39.25 -12.52
CA LEU A 558 0.17 38.23 -13.47
C LEU A 558 -0.97 37.35 -13.99
N LYS A 559 -0.91 36.99 -15.28
CA LYS A 559 -1.92 36.20 -15.99
C LYS A 559 -1.36 34.87 -16.48
N PHE A 560 -2.10 33.78 -16.27
CA PHE A 560 -1.75 32.43 -16.69
C PHE A 560 -2.95 31.69 -17.26
N THR A 561 -2.74 30.76 -18.19
CA THR A 561 -3.79 29.85 -18.63
C THR A 561 -3.93 28.69 -17.63
N ALA A 562 -5.14 28.48 -17.12
CA ALA A 562 -5.49 27.36 -16.25
C ALA A 562 -6.31 26.33 -17.03
N ARG A 563 -5.88 25.06 -16.99
CA ARG A 563 -6.62 23.93 -17.56
C ARG A 563 -6.64 22.79 -16.56
N ARG A 564 -7.77 22.11 -16.39
CA ARG A 564 -7.92 20.99 -15.47
C ARG A 564 -8.92 19.96 -15.98
N LYS A 565 -8.72 18.71 -15.60
CA LYS A 565 -9.61 17.60 -15.91
C LYS A 565 -9.87 16.71 -14.70
N TYR A 566 -11.08 16.16 -14.65
CA TYR A 566 -11.53 15.22 -13.64
C TYR A 566 -12.53 14.25 -14.25
N VAL A 567 -12.74 13.11 -13.59
CA VAL A 567 -13.77 12.15 -13.98
C VAL A 567 -14.81 12.04 -12.87
N TYR A 568 -16.07 12.31 -13.19
CA TYR A 568 -17.19 12.21 -12.26
C TYR A 568 -17.95 10.92 -12.55
N GLN A 569 -18.25 10.13 -11.51
CA GLN A 569 -19.01 8.89 -11.62
C GLN A 569 -20.18 8.87 -10.64
N LEU A 570 -21.32 8.37 -11.09
CA LEU A 570 -22.48 8.11 -10.23
C LEU A 570 -22.47 6.63 -9.80
N LYS A 571 -22.25 6.37 -8.51
CA LYS A 571 -22.15 5.01 -7.97
C LYS A 571 -23.32 4.69 -7.03
N PRO A 572 -23.76 3.41 -6.94
CA PRO A 572 -24.66 2.99 -5.88
C PRO A 572 -23.93 3.11 -4.52
N SER A 573 -24.64 3.50 -3.45
CA SER A 573 -24.05 3.44 -2.12
C SER A 573 -23.91 1.98 -1.70
N LEU A 574 -22.70 1.62 -1.29
CA LEU A 574 -22.40 0.33 -0.69
C LEU A 574 -22.30 0.55 0.82
N SER A 575 -22.99 -0.25 1.61
CA SER A 575 -22.74 -0.27 3.06
C SER A 575 -21.31 -0.76 3.35
N ASP A 576 -20.81 -0.51 4.56
CA ASP A 576 -19.52 -1.01 5.08
C ASP A 576 -19.33 -2.54 4.99
N LYS A 577 -20.36 -3.28 4.56
CA LYS A 577 -20.36 -4.73 4.33
C LYS A 577 -20.44 -5.15 2.86
N GLY A 578 -20.41 -4.21 1.91
CA GLY A 578 -20.41 -4.52 0.48
C GLY A 578 -21.76 -5.00 -0.08
N GLU A 579 -22.85 -4.75 0.63
CA GLU A 579 -24.21 -4.93 0.14
C GLU A 579 -24.75 -3.62 -0.42
N GLU A 580 -25.59 -3.71 -1.47
CA GLU A 580 -26.55 -2.65 -1.82
C GLU A 580 -27.46 -2.46 -0.61
N ASP A 581 -27.07 -1.54 0.28
CA ASP A 581 -27.99 -1.00 1.23
C ASP A 581 -28.96 -0.12 0.43
N GLY A 582 -30.25 -0.17 0.72
CA GLY A 582 -31.26 0.61 0.00
C GLY A 582 -31.12 2.13 0.16
N SER A 583 -29.95 2.62 0.60
CA SER A 583 -29.55 4.01 0.69
C SER A 583 -29.00 4.49 -0.67
N GLY A 584 -29.42 5.68 -1.10
CA GLY A 584 -29.37 6.16 -2.49
C GLY A 584 -27.97 6.27 -3.14
N LYS A 585 -27.92 6.66 -4.41
CA LYS A 585 -26.66 6.80 -5.17
C LYS A 585 -25.79 7.95 -4.62
N HIS A 586 -24.52 8.00 -4.98
CA HIS A 586 -23.64 9.13 -4.63
C HIS A 586 -22.65 9.44 -5.78
N ILE A 587 -22.12 10.67 -5.78
CA ILE A 587 -21.19 11.16 -6.81
C ILE A 587 -19.75 11.02 -6.32
N VAL A 588 -18.90 10.45 -7.16
CA VAL A 588 -17.48 10.24 -6.91
C VAL A 588 -16.64 10.98 -7.95
N VAL A 589 -15.58 11.66 -7.52
CA VAL A 589 -14.65 12.39 -8.39
C VAL A 589 -13.29 11.72 -8.37
N HIS A 590 -12.77 11.42 -9.55
CA HIS A 590 -11.47 10.81 -9.79
C HIS A 590 -10.54 11.79 -10.52
N PHE A 591 -9.23 11.64 -10.32
CA PHE A 591 -8.23 12.29 -11.17
C PHE A 591 -8.33 11.75 -12.60
N PHE A 592 -8.02 12.58 -13.59
CA PHE A 592 -7.81 12.13 -14.96
C PHE A 592 -6.38 11.62 -15.14
N ASP A 593 -6.20 10.44 -15.74
CA ASP A 593 -4.89 9.81 -15.96
C ASP A 593 -4.30 10.27 -17.31
N ASP A 594 -3.61 11.42 -17.29
CA ASP A 594 -2.94 12.00 -18.46
C ASP A 594 -1.80 11.10 -19.02
N GLU A 595 -1.24 10.19 -18.22
CA GLU A 595 -0.15 9.29 -18.64
C GLU A 595 -0.66 8.15 -19.51
N LYS A 596 -1.82 7.59 -19.17
CA LYS A 596 -2.47 6.51 -19.94
C LYS A 596 -3.22 7.02 -21.16
N LEU A 597 -3.78 8.23 -21.10
CA LEU A 597 -4.44 8.89 -22.22
C LEU A 597 -3.85 10.30 -22.44
N PRO A 598 -2.82 10.41 -23.28
CA PRO A 598 -2.22 11.70 -23.63
C PRO A 598 -3.25 12.67 -24.22
N ARG A 599 -3.07 13.96 -23.98
CA ARG A 599 -4.02 15.04 -24.34
C ARG A 599 -4.42 15.12 -25.83
N ALA A 600 -3.74 14.41 -26.73
CA ALA A 600 -4.05 14.36 -28.16
C ALA A 600 -5.19 13.38 -28.54
N SER A 601 -5.52 12.40 -27.69
CA SER A 601 -6.53 11.35 -27.96
C SER A 601 -7.89 11.60 -27.29
N VAL A 602 -8.22 12.87 -27.00
CA VAL A 602 -9.34 13.30 -26.14
C VAL A 602 -10.71 13.22 -26.82
N ALA A 603 -10.78 12.97 -28.12
CA ALA A 603 -12.03 12.95 -28.88
C ALA A 603 -13.07 11.94 -28.35
N ASP A 604 -12.60 10.88 -27.67
CA ASP A 604 -13.44 9.75 -27.21
C ASP A 604 -13.60 9.67 -25.67
N GLY A 605 -13.30 10.75 -24.93
CA GLY A 605 -13.55 10.81 -23.49
C GLY A 605 -12.47 10.11 -22.63
N VAL A 606 -12.86 9.13 -21.81
CA VAL A 606 -11.94 8.39 -20.90
C VAL A 606 -11.53 7.00 -21.43
N GLY A 607 -11.80 6.72 -22.71
CA GLY A 607 -11.56 5.43 -23.37
C GLY A 607 -12.64 4.38 -23.03
N GLU A 608 -12.95 3.44 -23.94
CA GLU A 608 -14.08 2.48 -23.81
C GLU A 608 -13.99 1.58 -22.55
N LYS A 609 -12.77 1.35 -22.06
CA LYS A 609 -12.47 0.55 -20.87
C LYS A 609 -12.18 1.38 -19.61
N GLY A 610 -12.32 2.71 -19.68
CA GLY A 610 -12.04 3.62 -18.56
C GLY A 610 -10.54 3.86 -18.31
N GLU A 611 -9.72 3.80 -19.35
CA GLU A 611 -8.26 3.96 -19.30
C GLU A 611 -7.82 5.31 -18.71
N GLY A 612 -8.65 6.35 -18.87
CA GLY A 612 -8.41 7.70 -18.35
C GLY A 612 -8.92 7.95 -16.93
N VAL A 613 -9.54 6.95 -16.29
CA VAL A 613 -10.03 7.05 -14.90
C VAL A 613 -8.87 6.77 -13.95
N GLY A 614 -8.34 7.83 -13.34
CA GLY A 614 -7.25 7.77 -12.38
C GLY A 614 -7.71 7.44 -10.96
N GLY A 615 -6.82 7.71 -9.99
CA GLY A 615 -7.08 7.51 -8.57
C GLY A 615 -8.29 8.31 -8.07
N LEU A 616 -8.97 7.77 -7.05
CA LEU A 616 -10.04 8.47 -6.34
C LEU A 616 -9.52 9.81 -5.79
N PHE A 617 -10.23 10.90 -6.07
CA PHE A 617 -9.94 12.21 -5.50
C PHE A 617 -10.88 12.49 -4.33
N VAL A 618 -12.18 12.62 -4.54
CA VAL A 618 -13.13 12.87 -3.44
C VAL A 618 -14.44 12.13 -3.67
N GLU A 619 -15.07 11.70 -2.58
CA GLU A 619 -16.37 11.05 -2.58
C GLU A 619 -17.38 11.96 -1.87
N MET A 620 -18.45 12.33 -2.56
CA MET A 620 -19.49 13.20 -2.02
C MET A 620 -20.30 12.42 -0.97
N GLY A 621 -20.42 12.98 0.22
CA GLY A 621 -21.26 12.49 1.30
C GLY A 621 -22.73 12.85 1.10
N ASP A 622 -23.49 12.69 2.18
CA ASP A 622 -24.94 12.87 2.13
C ASP A 622 -25.33 14.32 1.80
N LEU A 623 -26.34 14.47 0.96
CA LEU A 623 -26.90 15.75 0.55
C LEU A 623 -27.97 16.19 1.57
N THR A 624 -27.79 17.37 2.15
CA THR A 624 -28.69 17.96 3.13
C THR A 624 -29.19 19.32 2.68
N THR A 625 -30.43 19.69 3.00
CA THR A 625 -30.96 21.04 2.73
C THR A 625 -30.64 21.98 3.89
N SER A 626 -30.02 23.12 3.63
CA SER A 626 -29.79 24.16 4.64
C SER A 626 -31.01 25.08 4.74
N THR A 627 -31.68 25.12 5.90
CA THR A 627 -32.53 26.26 6.31
C THR A 627 -31.73 27.11 7.29
N SER A 628 -31.35 28.33 6.91
CA SER A 628 -30.64 29.26 7.77
C SER A 628 -31.55 29.80 8.88
N SER A 629 -31.61 29.12 10.02
CA SER A 629 -32.11 29.73 11.26
C SER A 629 -30.97 30.53 11.91
N GLY A 630 -30.85 31.82 11.56
CA GLY A 630 -29.91 32.76 12.18
C GLY A 630 -30.45 34.18 12.14
N ALA A 631 -30.73 34.74 13.32
CA ALA A 631 -31.30 36.07 13.51
C ALA A 631 -30.46 37.19 12.85
N PHE A 632 -31.15 38.17 12.25
CA PHE A 632 -30.66 39.32 11.46
C PHE A 632 -30.37 39.06 9.97
N SER A 633 -31.44 39.03 9.16
CA SER A 633 -31.40 39.48 7.77
C SER A 633 -32.80 39.91 7.31
N THR A 634 -32.91 41.09 6.72
CA THR A 634 -34.15 41.70 6.22
C THR A 634 -34.26 41.52 4.71
N SER A 635 -34.64 40.32 4.26
CA SER A 635 -35.09 40.06 2.87
C SER A 635 -35.82 38.70 2.79
N PRO A 636 -37.03 38.59 2.19
CA PRO A 636 -37.89 37.41 2.32
C PRO A 636 -37.72 36.29 1.27
N ASP A 637 -36.70 36.34 0.41
CA ASP A 637 -36.41 35.27 -0.55
C ASP A 637 -35.09 34.58 -0.13
N GLU A 638 -35.19 33.59 0.77
CA GLU A 638 -34.07 32.68 1.06
C GLU A 638 -34.09 31.51 0.07
N ASP A 639 -33.12 31.48 -0.85
CA ASP A 639 -32.91 30.39 -1.81
C ASP A 639 -32.60 29.07 -1.06
N ARG A 640 -33.44 28.05 -1.25
CA ARG A 640 -33.16 26.69 -0.77
C ARG A 640 -31.96 26.12 -1.54
N ALA A 641 -30.87 25.84 -0.84
CA ALA A 641 -29.68 25.19 -1.39
C ALA A 641 -29.44 23.80 -0.79
N TRP A 642 -28.88 22.90 -1.61
CA TRP A 642 -28.44 21.58 -1.18
C TRP A 642 -26.95 21.59 -0.92
N GLU A 643 -26.52 21.05 0.21
CA GLU A 643 -25.12 21.02 0.62
C GLU A 643 -24.64 19.58 0.80
N ALA A 644 -23.38 19.34 0.45
CA ALA A 644 -22.69 18.08 0.74
C ALA A 644 -21.24 18.36 1.17
N LYS A 645 -20.68 17.47 2.00
CA LYS A 645 -19.25 17.42 2.31
C LYS A 645 -18.69 16.07 1.86
N ASN A 646 -17.38 15.98 1.66
CA ASN A 646 -16.76 14.70 1.33
C ASN A 646 -16.89 13.71 2.50
N ARG A 647 -17.11 12.42 2.18
CA ARG A 647 -17.27 11.35 3.20
C ARG A 647 -16.03 11.21 4.09
N GLU A 648 -14.85 11.27 3.46
CA GLU A 648 -13.56 11.26 4.13
C GLU A 648 -12.65 12.34 3.54
N GLN A 649 -11.79 12.93 4.38
CA GLN A 649 -10.76 13.86 3.91
C GLN A 649 -9.77 13.14 2.99
N HIS A 650 -9.46 13.75 1.86
CA HIS A 650 -8.56 13.14 0.88
C HIS A 650 -7.12 13.57 1.11
N LEU A 651 -6.26 12.64 1.49
CA LEU A 651 -4.82 12.89 1.59
C LEU A 651 -4.16 12.72 0.22
N CYS A 652 -3.73 13.82 -0.39
CA CYS A 652 -2.97 13.81 -1.64
C CYS A 652 -1.50 14.14 -1.33
N ALA A 653 -0.65 13.12 -1.36
CA ALA A 653 0.73 13.19 -0.90
C ALA A 653 0.84 13.64 0.57
N GLU A 654 1.23 14.90 0.82
CA GLU A 654 1.40 15.47 2.17
C GLU A 654 0.31 16.50 2.52
N ASP A 655 -0.59 16.80 1.57
CA ASP A 655 -1.62 17.84 1.73
C ASP A 655 -3.00 17.19 1.89
N LEU A 656 -3.77 17.69 2.85
CA LEU A 656 -5.10 17.20 3.20
C LEU A 656 -6.17 18.05 2.52
N TYR A 657 -7.04 17.40 1.74
CA TYR A 657 -8.13 18.03 1.00
C TYR A 657 -9.47 17.78 1.69
N THR A 658 -10.17 18.85 2.05
CA THR A 658 -11.58 18.81 2.43
C THR A 658 -12.40 19.48 1.33
N ALA A 659 -13.46 18.82 0.87
CA ALA A 659 -14.31 19.33 -0.20
C ALA A 659 -15.74 19.52 0.29
N SER A 660 -16.33 20.65 -0.04
CA SER A 660 -17.76 20.91 0.17
C SER A 660 -18.41 21.43 -1.10
N TRP A 661 -19.66 21.02 -1.31
CA TRP A 661 -20.47 21.40 -2.44
C TRP A 661 -21.75 22.08 -1.98
N THR A 662 -22.18 23.06 -2.76
CA THR A 662 -23.47 23.72 -2.62
C THR A 662 -24.14 23.77 -3.99
N PHE A 663 -25.38 23.33 -4.09
CA PHE A 663 -26.16 23.28 -5.32
C PHE A 663 -27.40 24.16 -5.19
N GLY A 664 -27.66 25.02 -6.18
CA GLY A 664 -28.91 25.77 -6.26
C GLY A 664 -30.10 24.87 -6.60
N GLU A 665 -31.31 25.31 -6.29
CA GLU A 665 -32.56 24.55 -6.50
C GLU A 665 -32.74 24.07 -7.96
N GLY A 666 -32.24 24.84 -8.94
CA GLY A 666 -32.25 24.44 -10.35
C GLY A 666 -31.46 23.18 -10.68
N MET A 667 -30.57 22.71 -9.80
CA MET A 667 -29.74 21.51 -10.00
C MET A 667 -30.44 20.20 -9.61
N THR A 668 -31.55 20.24 -8.87
CA THR A 668 -32.18 19.03 -8.28
C THR A 668 -33.48 18.63 -8.94
N GLY A 669 -33.90 19.32 -10.01
CA GLY A 669 -35.10 18.97 -10.80
C GLY A 669 -36.46 19.21 -10.12
N THR A 670 -36.49 19.63 -8.85
CA THR A 670 -37.69 20.00 -8.10
C THR A 670 -38.17 21.42 -8.44
N ILE A 671 -38.49 21.67 -9.72
CA ILE A 671 -39.08 22.95 -10.11
C ILE A 671 -40.58 22.89 -9.81
N THR A 672 -41.04 23.65 -8.82
CA THR A 672 -42.46 24.01 -8.73
C THR A 672 -42.80 24.88 -9.93
N LYS A 673 -43.81 24.50 -10.72
CA LYS A 673 -44.26 25.24 -11.91
C LYS A 673 -44.43 26.73 -11.60
N GLY A 674 -43.54 27.58 -12.10
CA GLY A 674 -43.71 29.04 -12.10
C GLY A 674 -42.53 29.90 -11.63
N LYS A 675 -41.50 29.35 -10.97
CA LYS A 675 -40.25 30.06 -10.67
C LYS A 675 -39.07 29.29 -11.29
N GLY A 676 -38.45 29.83 -12.35
CA GLY A 676 -37.23 29.27 -12.91
C GLY A 676 -36.06 29.58 -11.97
N GLY A 677 -35.69 28.65 -11.10
CA GLY A 677 -34.54 28.80 -10.21
C GLY A 677 -33.22 28.81 -11.01
N GLU A 678 -32.30 29.69 -10.62
CA GLU A 678 -30.98 29.75 -11.27
C GLU A 678 -30.23 28.41 -11.15
N THR A 679 -29.69 27.93 -12.27
CA THR A 679 -28.90 26.68 -12.31
C THR A 679 -27.43 26.99 -12.04
N TRP A 680 -27.03 26.86 -10.77
CA TRP A 680 -25.67 27.09 -10.32
C TRP A 680 -25.23 26.02 -9.32
N TRP A 681 -23.92 25.83 -9.21
CA TRP A 681 -23.33 25.06 -8.12
C TRP A 681 -21.97 25.63 -7.72
N GLN A 682 -21.53 25.31 -6.52
CA GLN A 682 -20.28 25.76 -5.95
C GLN A 682 -19.53 24.56 -5.37
N VAL A 683 -18.21 24.56 -5.53
CA VAL A 683 -17.31 23.66 -4.81
C VAL A 683 -16.24 24.46 -4.09
N ARG A 684 -16.02 24.14 -2.82
CA ARG A 684 -14.94 24.68 -2.02
C ARG A 684 -13.98 23.55 -1.66
N TYR A 685 -12.68 23.84 -1.80
CA TYR A 685 -11.60 23.01 -1.33
C TYR A 685 -10.83 23.76 -0.24
N ASP A 686 -10.77 23.18 0.95
CA ASP A 686 -9.89 23.60 2.03
C ASP A 686 -8.69 22.63 2.03
N VAL A 687 -7.51 23.14 1.69
CA VAL A 687 -6.28 22.36 1.53
C VAL A 687 -5.29 22.77 2.60
N ASN A 688 -4.95 21.85 3.49
CA ASN A 688 -4.00 22.08 4.59
C ASN A 688 -2.81 21.13 4.45
N GLY A 689 -1.60 21.68 4.36
CA GLY A 689 -0.39 20.86 4.24
C GLY A 689 0.88 21.68 4.06
N PRO A 690 2.05 21.05 4.24
CA PRO A 690 3.35 21.72 4.16
C PRO A 690 3.73 22.12 2.72
N LYS A 691 3.09 21.51 1.70
CA LYS A 691 3.34 21.82 0.29
C LYS A 691 2.28 22.76 -0.27
N LYS A 692 1.02 22.62 0.18
CA LYS A 692 -0.10 23.47 -0.21
C LYS A 692 -0.93 23.83 1.02
N ASP A 693 -1.09 25.13 1.24
CA ASP A 693 -2.02 25.68 2.22
C ASP A 693 -2.84 26.75 1.50
N TYR A 694 -4.08 26.40 1.14
CA TYR A 694 -4.97 27.31 0.44
C TYR A 694 -6.45 26.93 0.57
N VAL A 695 -7.29 27.95 0.39
CA VAL A 695 -8.73 27.81 0.18
C VAL A 695 -9.05 28.14 -1.28
N SER A 696 -9.79 27.26 -1.95
CA SER A 696 -10.24 27.47 -3.32
C SER A 696 -11.75 27.32 -3.40
N THR A 697 -12.46 28.39 -3.75
CA THR A 697 -13.92 28.37 -3.96
C THR A 697 -14.23 28.60 -5.43
N THR A 698 -14.90 27.65 -6.08
CA THR A 698 -15.31 27.76 -7.49
C THR A 698 -16.81 27.77 -7.60
N ARG A 699 -17.37 28.84 -8.18
CA ARG A 699 -18.78 28.99 -8.51
C ARG A 699 -18.98 28.76 -10.00
N TYR A 700 -19.95 27.91 -10.35
CA TYR A 700 -20.36 27.61 -11.70
C TYR A 700 -21.80 28.06 -11.93
N SER A 701 -22.09 28.62 -13.09
CA SER A 701 -23.44 29.00 -13.52
C SER A 701 -23.67 28.61 -14.97
N ARG A 702 -24.88 28.18 -15.32
CA ARG A 702 -25.30 28.06 -16.72
C ARG A 702 -25.61 29.46 -17.28
N ILE A 703 -25.15 29.75 -18.49
CA ILE A 703 -25.40 31.03 -19.23
C ILE A 703 -26.68 30.95 -20.06
#